data_AF-A0A2V9E7G3-F1
#
_entry.id   AF-A0A2V9E7G3-F1
#
_cell.length_a   1.000
_cell.length_b   1.000
_cell.length_c   1.000
_cell.angle_alpha   90.00
_cell.angle_beta   90.00
_cell.angle_gamma   90.00
#
_symmetry.space_group_name_H-M   'P 1'
#
loop_
_entity.id
_entity.type
_entity.pdbx_description
1 polymer ?
#
loop_
_entity_poly.entity_id
_entity_poly.type
_entity_poly.pdbx_seq_one_letter_code
_entity_poly.pdbx_strand_id
1 'polypeptide(L)'
;MKERGPIFYDAERVRWRRTRRVMEVTGVLLTLLLAYFFVTIAVSVELPAGLLPDTKPKYQALKSKKKPGPTREGRHRRVANIGTLPASYDPLRAAFFVSWDPNSLASLKKHYKDIDLLIPEQLHAVSADGALTVVDYEHGQNTVKASPAEAITLLKDDKLHQWMKSFNPPIELPMMGLVNNYDGVEWRIKEMAQMLASPTARQRLVRDVAEYAAESHEAGIVVDLEEVPDASQAHLRALIGALAPALHSKGLKLMIALPARDDSYDYEYFGKKCDAIVLMNYDQHWPYSQPGPIAAQDWFVENLRQVREVVPAQKIVVGIASYAYDWAAAPKKEYGAAEEWSIQEALLHAEESDADVEFDGDSLNPHYSYFDEHNRVHQVWLLDAVTAYNELRASERLGVQGTALWRLGSADTSLWPIWDALRADDGARQKLADLPPGPDLILEGDGDIWHITDTPKHGKRSFQYDPASDLFTDESYDAIPLSYNIDRLGWATKKIAISFDDGPDSRWTPKILDILEEKKAPGVFFVIGDEANKRPDILRREFAEGHEIGNHTFTHPKFDEISHTQIRWELNLTQRLIESTLGVKTILFRPPYGIDHQPEYAEEVAQLPLAQEMGYLIVGQRIDPDDWSLRGGKPIPAKDIVDSVLKQADKGNIILLHDGGGDRTQTVIALPQIIDALRARGYQLVSVSDLIGKTRAEVMLTLSPEERFEARADGFIFTLYQWLRFLIGTIFILGIVLVSGRAVIIGLLALIEKLRPDHSVMPDPPPSVTVLIPAHNEERVIVQTITSVLLADLQDLQIIVVDDGSTDKTGELLDTNFSLEPRVRIIHQVNRGKAAALNQAMSLADTEIVVTIDADTEIESDALDKLIRHFSDPQVGAVAGNVKVGNRSRWLTRWQALEYITSQNMEKRAFDLLNCITVVPGALGAWRKKAIEAAGGITADTVAEDADLTIAIRRLGWRVTYDEEAIAWTEAPETAGQLIRQRFRWTFGTLQSFWKHGDTLLRPKYGTLGWIALPNIFVFQLVLPLISPIIDLMFFGSLLLWVLAQFRVTRLPQLWTTSDVEKSVLFFLGFLLIDILTCMVAFALEHKEDWTLLIPVLLQRFYYRQLMYVVLFRSVKEAVSGRPVGWRGVESEAPPQAPKTRPKPAPAEGN
;
A
#
# COMPACT_ATOMS: atom_id res chain seq x y z
N MET A 1 27.08 -61.05 -16.45
CA MET A 1 26.12 -60.07 -17.02
C MET A 1 26.92 -58.98 -17.72
N LYS A 2 26.43 -58.39 -18.84
CA LYS A 2 27.05 -57.18 -19.39
C LYS A 2 26.81 -56.03 -18.41
N GLU A 3 27.86 -55.44 -17.85
CA GLU A 3 27.75 -54.25 -17.00
C GLU A 3 27.09 -53.13 -17.81
N ARG A 4 25.86 -52.78 -17.43
CA ARG A 4 25.18 -51.58 -17.95
C ARG A 4 25.74 -50.38 -17.19
N GLY A 5 26.07 -49.31 -17.91
CA GLY A 5 26.51 -48.06 -17.29
C GLY A 5 25.40 -47.45 -16.41
N PRO A 6 25.75 -46.61 -15.42
CA PRO A 6 24.77 -46.00 -14.53
C PRO A 6 23.70 -45.20 -15.28
N ILE A 7 22.45 -45.27 -14.82
CA ILE A 7 21.35 -44.46 -15.36
C ILE A 7 21.68 -42.98 -15.18
N PHE A 8 21.45 -42.20 -16.24
CA PHE A 8 21.88 -40.81 -16.41
C PHE A 8 23.37 -40.57 -16.62
N TYR A 9 24.26 -41.57 -16.65
CA TYR A 9 25.65 -41.28 -17.00
C TYR A 9 25.77 -40.76 -18.46
N ASP A 10 26.43 -39.61 -18.64
CA ASP A 10 26.70 -38.98 -19.94
C ASP A 10 28.15 -38.47 -19.95
N ALA A 11 29.06 -39.32 -20.43
CA ALA A 11 30.50 -39.06 -20.44
C ALA A 11 30.87 -37.77 -21.17
N GLU A 12 30.13 -37.42 -22.23
CA GLU A 12 30.36 -36.21 -23.04
C GLU A 12 29.53 -35.00 -22.57
N ARG A 13 28.69 -35.17 -21.54
CA ARG A 13 27.78 -34.12 -21.02
C ARG A 13 26.96 -33.42 -22.10
N VAL A 14 26.53 -34.15 -23.13
CA VAL A 14 25.73 -33.61 -24.23
C VAL A 14 24.42 -33.04 -23.70
N ARG A 15 23.77 -33.73 -22.75
CA ARG A 15 22.51 -33.26 -22.14
C ARG A 15 22.71 -31.93 -21.42
N TRP A 16 23.72 -31.83 -20.55
CA TRP A 16 24.03 -30.60 -19.84
C TRP A 16 24.35 -29.45 -20.79
N ARG A 17 25.15 -29.68 -21.84
CA ARG A 17 25.47 -28.63 -22.83
C ARG A 17 24.22 -28.11 -23.53
N ARG A 18 23.29 -28.98 -23.90
CA ARG A 18 22.01 -28.58 -24.52
C ARG A 18 21.12 -27.82 -23.54
N THR A 19 20.87 -28.37 -22.35
CA THR A 19 20.02 -27.73 -21.35
C THR A 19 20.58 -26.39 -20.90
N ARG A 20 21.90 -26.31 -20.67
CA ARG A 20 22.58 -25.06 -20.33
C ARG A 20 22.41 -24.00 -21.42
N ARG A 21 22.60 -24.37 -22.69
CA ARG A 21 22.41 -23.43 -23.82
C ARG A 21 20.97 -22.93 -23.89
N VAL A 22 19.98 -23.80 -23.69
CA VAL A 22 18.57 -23.38 -23.63
C VAL A 22 18.34 -22.42 -22.47
N MET A 23 18.82 -22.74 -21.27
CA MET A 23 18.69 -21.85 -20.09
C MET A 23 19.37 -20.50 -20.30
N GLU A 24 20.57 -20.47 -20.90
CA GLU A 24 21.30 -19.23 -21.21
C GLU A 24 20.53 -18.39 -22.24
N VAL A 25 20.04 -19.00 -23.33
CA VAL A 25 19.25 -18.29 -24.35
C VAL A 25 17.94 -17.76 -23.77
N THR A 26 17.18 -18.59 -23.05
CA THR A 26 15.94 -18.17 -22.39
C THR A 26 16.19 -17.07 -21.36
N GLY A 27 17.26 -17.18 -20.58
CA GLY A 27 17.67 -16.17 -19.60
C GLY A 27 17.97 -14.83 -20.27
N VAL A 28 18.77 -14.82 -21.34
CA VAL A 28 19.07 -13.60 -22.11
C VAL A 28 17.80 -13.00 -22.70
N LEU A 29 16.92 -13.80 -23.30
CA LEU A 29 15.65 -13.31 -23.88
C LEU A 29 14.74 -12.70 -22.81
N LEU A 30 14.60 -13.34 -21.65
CA LEU A 30 13.82 -12.81 -20.53
C LEU A 30 14.42 -11.52 -19.97
N THR A 31 15.75 -11.46 -19.82
CA THR A 31 16.43 -10.24 -19.36
C THR A 31 16.26 -9.09 -20.34
N LEU A 32 16.39 -9.34 -21.65
CA LEU A 32 16.17 -8.32 -22.68
C LEU A 32 14.72 -7.84 -22.70
N LEU A 33 13.75 -8.74 -22.54
CA LEU A 33 12.33 -8.41 -22.50
C LEU A 33 11.98 -7.59 -21.26
N LEU A 34 12.49 -7.97 -20.08
CA LEU A 34 12.32 -7.19 -18.85
C LEU A 34 13.01 -5.83 -18.95
N ALA A 35 14.22 -5.76 -19.50
CA ALA A 35 14.92 -4.50 -19.69
C ALA A 35 14.15 -3.57 -20.64
N TYR A 36 13.62 -4.09 -21.75
CA TYR A 36 12.77 -3.34 -22.66
C TYR A 36 11.52 -2.81 -21.95
N PHE A 37 10.83 -3.64 -21.15
CA PHE A 37 9.65 -3.24 -20.38
C PHE A 37 9.95 -2.13 -19.35
N PHE A 38 11.05 -2.25 -18.59
CA PHE A 38 11.40 -1.21 -17.63
C PHE A 38 11.83 0.09 -18.30
N VAL A 39 12.52 0.02 -19.43
CA VAL A 39 12.89 1.21 -20.22
C VAL A 39 11.65 1.90 -20.77
N THR A 40 10.70 1.13 -21.33
CA THR A 40 9.45 1.68 -21.87
C THR A 40 8.59 2.34 -20.78
N ILE A 41 8.51 1.78 -19.57
CA ILE A 41 7.83 2.42 -18.43
C ILE A 41 8.54 3.69 -17.97
N ALA A 42 9.87 3.68 -17.97
CA ALA A 42 10.67 4.82 -17.51
C ALA A 42 10.67 6.00 -18.49
N VAL A 43 10.46 5.74 -19.79
CA VAL A 43 10.37 6.76 -20.84
C VAL A 43 8.91 7.13 -21.04
N SER A 44 8.54 8.35 -20.64
CA SER A 44 7.19 8.90 -20.81
C SER A 44 6.77 8.92 -22.28
N VAL A 45 5.53 8.53 -22.55
CA VAL A 45 4.88 8.80 -23.83
C VAL A 45 4.80 10.32 -24.03
N GLU A 46 5.30 10.82 -25.15
CA GLU A 46 5.09 12.20 -25.55
C GLU A 46 3.62 12.39 -26.00
N LEU A 47 2.93 13.29 -25.31
CA LEU A 47 1.62 13.83 -25.68
C LEU A 47 1.81 15.27 -26.20
N PRO A 48 1.03 15.72 -27.19
CA PRO A 48 1.17 17.06 -27.72
C PRO A 48 0.78 18.11 -26.67
N ALA A 49 1.65 19.08 -26.45
CA ALA A 49 1.36 20.25 -25.62
C ALA A 49 0.43 21.24 -26.35
N GLY A 50 -0.48 21.90 -25.61
CA GLY A 50 -1.15 23.13 -26.09
C GLY A 50 -2.47 22.96 -26.84
N LEU A 51 -3.40 22.11 -26.36
CA LEU A 51 -4.74 22.02 -26.94
C LEU A 51 -5.73 23.08 -26.45
N LEU A 52 -5.37 23.82 -25.38
CA LEU A 52 -6.23 24.84 -24.78
C LEU A 52 -5.85 26.25 -25.27
N PRO A 53 -6.83 27.16 -25.40
CA PRO A 53 -6.58 28.57 -25.69
C PRO A 53 -5.89 29.27 -24.52
N ASP A 54 -5.06 30.27 -24.84
CA ASP A 54 -4.46 31.18 -23.87
C ASP A 54 -5.57 32.10 -23.33
N THR A 55 -5.99 31.89 -22.08
CA THR A 55 -7.15 32.55 -21.45
C THR A 55 -6.74 33.59 -20.41
N LYS A 56 -5.66 34.36 -20.65
CA LYS A 56 -5.37 35.51 -19.78
C LYS A 56 -6.49 36.55 -19.85
N PRO A 57 -7.09 36.95 -18.71
CA PRO A 57 -7.96 38.12 -18.65
C PRO A 57 -7.20 39.37 -19.13
N LYS A 58 -7.88 40.27 -19.84
CA LYS A 58 -7.24 41.50 -20.34
C LYS A 58 -7.39 42.66 -19.35
N TYR A 59 -6.74 42.55 -18.19
CA TYR A 59 -6.56 43.70 -17.31
C TYR A 59 -5.55 44.70 -17.90
N GLN A 60 -5.72 45.99 -17.61
CA GLN A 60 -4.79 47.03 -18.06
C GLN A 60 -4.49 48.03 -16.94
N ALA A 61 -3.21 48.23 -16.65
CA ALA A 61 -2.77 49.19 -15.65
C ALA A 61 -3.30 50.60 -15.92
N LEU A 62 -3.88 51.23 -14.88
CA LEU A 62 -4.18 52.65 -14.90
C LEU A 62 -2.91 53.42 -14.53
N LYS A 63 -2.06 53.71 -15.53
CA LYS A 63 -0.82 54.45 -15.29
C LYS A 63 -1.11 55.86 -14.75
N SER A 64 -0.82 56.06 -13.47
CA SER A 64 -0.89 57.33 -12.78
C SER A 64 0.00 58.37 -13.48
N LYS A 65 -0.62 59.42 -14.07
CA LYS A 65 0.11 60.63 -14.50
C LYS A 65 0.20 61.62 -13.33
N LYS A 66 0.84 61.26 -12.22
CA LYS A 66 1.17 62.22 -11.16
C LYS A 66 2.67 62.45 -11.06
N LYS A 67 3.07 63.72 -11.16
CA LYS A 67 4.37 64.17 -10.63
C LYS A 67 4.32 64.01 -9.10
N PRO A 68 5.40 63.54 -8.44
CA PRO A 68 5.43 63.47 -6.98
C PRO A 68 5.15 64.88 -6.43
N GLY A 69 4.04 64.99 -5.70
CA GLY A 69 3.81 66.16 -4.86
C GLY A 69 4.87 66.18 -3.76
N PRO A 70 5.25 67.34 -3.22
CA PRO A 70 6.16 67.39 -2.10
C PRO A 70 5.56 66.61 -0.93
N THR A 71 6.28 65.60 -0.45
CA THR A 71 6.01 64.90 0.80
C THR A 71 5.81 65.94 1.91
N ARG A 72 4.68 65.89 2.60
CA ARG A 72 4.44 66.79 3.74
C ARG A 72 5.28 66.30 4.92
N GLU A 73 6.53 66.77 5.01
CA GLU A 73 7.54 66.47 6.04
C GLU A 73 7.08 66.56 7.53
N GLY A 74 5.84 66.98 7.82
CA GLY A 74 5.29 67.19 9.16
C GLY A 74 4.47 66.05 9.76
N ARG A 75 3.93 65.09 8.98
CA ARG A 75 3.05 64.02 9.52
C ARG A 75 3.81 62.88 10.19
N HIS A 76 4.89 62.38 9.58
CA HIS A 76 5.74 61.32 10.15
C HIS A 76 6.29 61.66 11.55
N ARG A 77 6.57 62.94 11.82
CA ARG A 77 7.06 63.41 13.13
C ARG A 77 6.05 63.26 14.27
N ARG A 78 4.74 63.16 14.01
CA ARG A 78 3.72 62.89 15.07
C ARG A 78 3.74 61.43 15.53
N VAL A 79 4.14 60.52 14.65
CA VAL A 79 4.29 59.08 14.91
C VAL A 79 5.63 58.78 15.61
N ALA A 80 6.69 59.55 15.33
CA ALA A 80 7.99 59.40 16.01
C ALA A 80 7.96 59.68 17.54
N ASN A 81 6.92 60.35 18.06
CA ASN A 81 6.79 60.72 19.48
C ASN A 81 5.98 59.71 20.33
N ILE A 82 5.83 58.45 19.90
CA ILE A 82 5.01 57.43 20.60
C ILE A 82 5.65 56.91 21.91
N GLY A 83 6.94 57.19 22.15
CA GLY A 83 7.68 56.72 23.32
C GLY A 83 8.63 55.56 22.98
N THR A 84 9.24 54.97 24.00
CA THR A 84 10.19 53.85 23.84
C THR A 84 9.56 52.52 24.24
N LEU A 85 10.00 51.43 23.60
CA LEU A 85 9.60 50.07 23.97
C LEU A 85 9.78 49.82 25.47
N PRO A 86 8.80 49.20 26.18
CA PRO A 86 8.96 48.85 27.58
C PRO A 86 10.16 47.90 27.81
N ALA A 87 10.87 48.05 28.93
CA ALA A 87 12.10 47.29 29.20
C ALA A 87 11.89 45.76 29.27
N SER A 88 10.71 45.32 29.73
CA SER A 88 10.21 43.94 29.65
C SER A 88 8.85 43.97 28.97
N TYR A 89 8.79 43.46 27.74
CA TYR A 89 7.57 43.42 26.93
C TYR A 89 7.49 42.08 26.21
N ASP A 90 6.43 41.34 26.48
CA ASP A 90 6.11 40.03 25.90
C ASP A 90 4.62 40.07 25.54
N PRO A 91 4.27 40.54 24.33
CA PRO A 91 2.89 40.75 23.93
C PRO A 91 2.16 39.44 23.67
N LEU A 92 0.87 39.39 24.00
CA LEU A 92 -0.02 38.33 23.51
C LEU A 92 -0.07 38.37 21.97
N ARG A 93 0.23 37.24 21.32
CA ARG A 93 0.07 37.05 19.87
C ARG A 93 -1.19 36.25 19.58
N ALA A 94 -2.28 36.93 19.27
CA ALA A 94 -3.55 36.28 18.95
C ALA A 94 -3.79 36.25 17.43
N ALA A 95 -4.62 35.34 16.94
CA ALA A 95 -5.02 35.31 15.53
C ALA A 95 -6.45 34.85 15.37
N PHE A 96 -7.20 35.51 14.49
CA PHE A 96 -8.55 35.11 14.14
C PHE A 96 -8.54 33.99 13.11
N PHE A 97 -9.34 32.95 13.39
CA PHE A 97 -9.53 31.81 12.50
C PHE A 97 -10.98 31.78 12.05
N VAL A 98 -11.19 31.66 10.74
CA VAL A 98 -12.53 31.45 10.16
C VAL A 98 -12.59 30.10 9.46
N SER A 99 -13.74 29.43 9.52
CA SER A 99 -13.92 28.09 8.95
C SER A 99 -14.37 28.11 7.49
N TRP A 100 -14.89 29.22 7.00
CA TRP A 100 -15.36 29.36 5.62
C TRP A 100 -14.23 29.63 4.61
N ASP A 101 -13.05 30.02 5.08
CA ASP A 101 -11.87 30.23 4.24
C ASP A 101 -10.86 29.08 4.43
N PRO A 102 -10.66 28.22 3.41
CA PRO A 102 -9.62 27.20 3.40
C PRO A 102 -8.21 27.72 3.76
N ASN A 103 -7.86 28.93 3.34
CA ASN A 103 -6.56 29.53 3.57
C ASN A 103 -6.29 29.79 5.06
N SER A 104 -7.35 29.98 5.87
CA SER A 104 -7.25 30.13 7.32
C SER A 104 -6.62 28.91 7.98
N LEU A 105 -7.05 27.71 7.61
CA LEU A 105 -6.48 26.46 8.12
C LEU A 105 -5.09 26.19 7.54
N ALA A 106 -4.86 26.50 6.26
CA ALA A 106 -3.55 26.36 5.64
C ALA A 106 -2.49 27.26 6.32
N SER A 107 -2.85 28.50 6.62
CA SER A 107 -2.01 29.43 7.37
C SER A 107 -1.77 28.93 8.80
N LEU A 108 -2.82 28.45 9.50
CA LEU A 108 -2.69 27.92 10.85
C LEU A 108 -1.77 26.69 10.91
N LYS A 109 -1.88 25.75 9.96
CA LYS A 109 -1.02 24.55 9.85
C LYS A 109 0.47 24.91 9.89
N LYS A 110 0.82 26.01 9.23
CA LYS A 110 2.20 26.48 9.10
C LYS A 110 2.65 27.30 10.32
N HIS A 111 1.74 28.03 10.96
CA HIS A 111 2.06 29.08 11.93
C HIS A 111 1.46 28.92 13.33
N TYR A 112 0.83 27.79 13.66
CA TYR A 112 0.22 27.57 14.99
C TYR A 112 1.19 27.71 16.18
N LYS A 113 2.50 27.60 15.93
CA LYS A 113 3.55 27.78 16.94
C LYS A 113 3.92 29.24 17.19
N ASP A 114 3.54 30.11 16.27
CA ASP A 114 3.82 31.56 16.30
C ASP A 114 2.66 32.32 16.99
N ILE A 115 1.64 31.60 17.49
CA ILE A 115 0.39 32.12 18.04
C ILE A 115 0.25 31.64 19.50
N ASP A 116 -0.08 32.56 20.41
CA ASP A 116 -0.36 32.28 21.82
C ASP A 116 -1.84 31.96 22.08
N LEU A 117 -2.72 32.54 21.27
CA LEU A 117 -4.18 32.43 21.42
C LEU A 117 -4.87 32.41 20.05
N LEU A 118 -5.64 31.37 19.78
CA LEU A 118 -6.51 31.31 18.61
C LEU A 118 -7.90 31.88 18.96
N ILE A 119 -8.47 32.68 18.07
CA ILE A 119 -9.83 33.22 18.20
C ILE A 119 -10.67 32.67 17.03
N PRO A 120 -11.25 31.46 17.17
CA PRO A 120 -12.01 30.86 16.09
C PRO A 120 -13.45 31.38 16.02
N GLU A 121 -13.92 31.72 14.82
CA GLU A 121 -15.31 32.04 14.51
C GLU A 121 -16.16 30.76 14.55
N GLN A 122 -16.68 30.45 15.73
CA GLN A 122 -17.43 29.21 16.00
C GLN A 122 -18.84 29.44 16.51
N LEU A 123 -19.09 30.59 17.14
CA LEU A 123 -20.31 30.86 17.86
C LEU A 123 -20.98 32.12 17.29
N HIS A 124 -22.30 32.05 17.17
CA HIS A 124 -23.10 33.13 16.61
C HIS A 124 -24.30 33.41 17.51
N ALA A 125 -24.73 34.66 17.54
CA ALA A 125 -25.84 35.21 18.31
C ALA A 125 -26.87 35.87 17.37
N VAL A 126 -27.27 35.15 16.33
CA VAL A 126 -28.13 35.68 15.25
C VAL A 126 -29.63 35.56 15.52
N SER A 127 -30.00 35.00 16.68
CA SER A 127 -31.40 34.73 17.02
C SER A 127 -31.97 35.73 18.04
N ALA A 128 -33.16 36.26 17.76
CA ALA A 128 -33.83 37.24 18.63
C ALA A 128 -34.18 36.69 20.03
N ASP A 129 -34.27 35.36 20.19
CA ASP A 129 -34.52 34.69 21.47
C ASP A 129 -33.23 34.41 22.28
N GLY A 130 -32.06 34.81 21.77
CA GLY A 130 -30.77 34.63 22.42
C GLY A 130 -30.30 33.17 22.49
N ALA A 131 -30.79 32.33 21.57
CA ALA A 131 -30.26 30.99 21.40
C ALA A 131 -28.87 31.05 20.75
N LEU A 132 -27.94 30.26 21.28
CA LEU A 132 -26.64 30.02 20.65
C LEU A 132 -26.84 29.35 19.28
N THR A 133 -26.09 29.83 18.31
CA THR A 133 -26.10 29.30 16.94
C THR A 133 -24.69 28.96 16.49
N VAL A 134 -24.57 27.95 15.65
CA VAL A 134 -23.34 27.55 14.95
C VAL A 134 -23.63 27.57 13.45
N VAL A 135 -22.70 28.08 12.66
CA VAL A 135 -22.78 27.97 11.20
C VAL A 135 -22.04 26.71 10.77
N ASP A 136 -22.77 25.77 10.15
CA ASP A 136 -22.20 24.52 9.65
C ASP A 136 -21.59 24.75 8.26
N TYR A 137 -20.32 25.11 8.20
CA TYR A 137 -19.63 25.36 6.93
C TYR A 137 -19.40 24.07 6.12
N GLU A 138 -19.27 22.92 6.79
CA GLU A 138 -18.96 21.63 6.16
C GLU A 138 -20.17 21.03 5.43
N HIS A 139 -21.38 21.20 5.97
CA HIS A 139 -22.62 20.71 5.35
C HIS A 139 -23.38 21.81 4.58
N GLY A 140 -22.64 22.83 4.14
CA GLY A 140 -23.13 24.05 3.50
C GLY A 140 -23.65 25.05 4.53
N GLN A 141 -23.34 26.34 4.35
CA GLN A 141 -23.55 27.51 5.23
C GLN A 141 -24.95 27.63 5.87
N ASN A 142 -25.32 26.65 6.69
CA ASN A 142 -26.61 26.54 7.34
C ASN A 142 -26.43 26.96 8.78
N THR A 143 -27.17 27.97 9.19
CA THR A 143 -27.19 28.39 10.58
C THR A 143 -28.06 27.45 11.42
N VAL A 144 -27.46 26.80 12.41
CA VAL A 144 -28.13 25.81 13.27
C VAL A 144 -28.24 26.36 14.69
N LYS A 145 -29.45 26.38 15.24
CA LYS A 145 -29.64 26.61 16.69
C LYS A 145 -29.18 25.37 17.43
N ALA A 146 -28.26 25.54 18.37
CA ALA A 146 -27.66 24.44 19.10
C ALA A 146 -27.63 24.74 20.60
N SER A 147 -27.93 23.74 21.42
CA SER A 147 -27.50 23.74 22.82
C SER A 147 -25.97 23.66 22.92
N PRO A 148 -25.36 24.02 24.06
CA PRO A 148 -23.89 23.94 24.23
C PRO A 148 -23.31 22.56 23.86
N ALA A 149 -23.95 21.46 24.29
CA ALA A 149 -23.51 20.11 23.98
C ALA A 149 -23.63 19.75 22.49
N GLU A 150 -24.68 20.23 21.81
CA GLU A 150 -24.86 20.06 20.36
C GLU A 150 -23.80 20.87 19.59
N ALA A 151 -23.53 22.12 20.00
CA ALA A 151 -22.49 22.95 19.40
C ALA A 151 -21.11 22.29 19.51
N ILE A 152 -20.76 21.77 20.69
CA ILE A 152 -19.50 21.03 20.90
C ILE A 152 -19.42 19.79 20.00
N THR A 153 -20.53 19.09 19.80
CA THR A 153 -20.56 17.90 18.95
C THR A 153 -20.33 18.27 17.49
N LEU A 154 -21.03 19.29 16.99
CA LEU A 154 -20.86 19.78 15.62
C LEU A 154 -19.43 20.27 15.37
N LEU A 155 -18.90 21.10 16.26
CA LEU A 155 -17.56 21.68 16.11
C LEU A 155 -16.45 20.63 16.29
N LYS A 156 -16.65 19.57 17.09
CA LYS A 156 -15.66 18.48 17.22
C LYS A 156 -15.35 17.76 15.91
N ASP A 157 -16.28 17.80 14.96
CA ASP A 157 -16.18 17.16 13.66
C ASP A 157 -15.76 18.12 12.55
N ASP A 158 -15.55 19.41 12.86
CA ASP A 158 -15.06 20.41 11.90
C ASP A 158 -13.57 20.18 11.51
N LYS A 159 -13.15 20.78 10.40
CA LYS A 159 -11.77 20.64 9.88
C LYS A 159 -10.70 21.12 10.88
N LEU A 160 -10.97 22.16 11.67
CA LEU A 160 -10.02 22.69 12.67
C LEU A 160 -9.72 21.66 13.76
N HIS A 161 -10.77 21.15 14.42
CA HIS A 161 -10.62 20.20 15.52
C HIS A 161 -10.15 18.84 15.04
N GLN A 162 -10.56 18.38 13.86
CA GLN A 162 -10.03 17.16 13.24
C GLN A 162 -8.53 17.29 12.97
N TRP A 163 -8.08 18.42 12.42
CA TRP A 163 -6.67 18.68 12.20
C TRP A 163 -5.87 18.71 13.53
N MET A 164 -6.34 19.43 14.55
CA MET A 164 -5.65 19.49 15.86
C MET A 164 -5.52 18.11 16.53
N LYS A 165 -6.53 17.24 16.37
CA LYS A 165 -6.52 15.85 16.86
C LYS A 165 -5.63 14.90 16.05
N SER A 166 -5.28 15.22 14.81
CA SER A 166 -4.51 14.34 13.93
C SER A 166 -3.06 14.09 14.38
N PHE A 167 -2.55 14.93 15.29
CA PHE A 167 -1.21 14.81 15.86
C PHE A 167 -1.18 13.85 17.06
N ASN A 168 -0.01 13.26 17.34
CA ASN A 168 0.22 12.43 18.52
C ASN A 168 1.48 12.89 19.28
N PRO A 169 1.35 13.62 20.41
CA PRO A 169 0.11 14.04 21.06
C PRO A 169 -0.66 15.12 20.27
N PRO A 170 -1.97 15.30 20.51
CA PRO A 170 -2.77 16.37 19.90
C PRO A 170 -2.20 17.77 20.15
N ILE A 171 -2.49 18.72 19.26
CA ILE A 171 -2.07 20.11 19.43
C ILE A 171 -2.89 20.76 20.56
N GLU A 172 -2.19 21.31 21.55
CA GLU A 172 -2.77 22.12 22.63
C GLU A 172 -2.47 23.61 22.38
N LEU A 173 -3.36 24.29 21.64
CA LEU A 173 -3.33 25.74 21.42
C LEU A 173 -4.51 26.36 22.19
N PRO A 174 -4.29 27.32 23.11
CA PRO A 174 -5.40 28.00 23.79
C PRO A 174 -6.35 28.66 22.79
N MET A 175 -7.65 28.44 22.98
CA MET A 175 -8.70 29.01 22.12
C MET A 175 -9.62 29.92 22.95
N MET A 176 -10.13 30.96 22.30
CA MET A 176 -11.25 31.76 22.80
C MET A 176 -12.28 31.92 21.69
N GLY A 177 -13.33 31.09 21.73
CA GLY A 177 -14.41 31.16 20.74
C GLY A 177 -14.99 32.57 20.56
N LEU A 178 -15.09 33.00 19.31
CA LEU A 178 -15.71 34.27 18.91
C LEU A 178 -17.23 34.11 18.87
N VAL A 179 -17.96 35.02 19.52
CA VAL A 179 -19.43 35.13 19.48
C VAL A 179 -19.81 36.38 18.72
N ASN A 180 -20.34 36.24 17.50
CA ASN A 180 -20.73 37.37 16.64
C ASN A 180 -22.21 37.39 16.23
N ASN A 181 -22.65 38.44 15.53
CA ASN A 181 -24.00 38.56 14.96
C ASN A 181 -24.04 38.33 13.44
N TYR A 182 -23.10 37.56 12.89
CA TYR A 182 -23.07 37.17 11.48
C TYR A 182 -23.67 35.77 11.30
N ASP A 183 -24.50 35.54 10.27
CA ASP A 183 -25.13 34.23 10.02
C ASP A 183 -24.40 33.36 8.98
N GLY A 184 -23.25 33.83 8.49
CA GLY A 184 -22.52 33.24 7.37
C GLY A 184 -22.75 33.97 6.05
N VAL A 185 -23.77 34.84 5.97
CA VAL A 185 -24.13 35.60 4.76
C VAL A 185 -24.30 37.10 5.04
N GLU A 186 -24.99 37.46 6.13
CA GLU A 186 -25.27 38.86 6.47
C GLU A 186 -25.22 39.12 7.98
N TRP A 187 -24.93 40.37 8.35
CA TRP A 187 -25.00 40.84 9.75
C TRP A 187 -26.46 40.97 10.21
N ARG A 188 -26.81 40.26 11.28
CA ARG A 188 -28.19 40.16 11.82
C ARG A 188 -28.48 41.24 12.84
N ILE A 189 -28.35 42.50 12.39
CA ILE A 189 -28.45 43.70 13.24
C ILE A 189 -29.81 43.78 13.96
N LYS A 190 -30.91 43.48 13.25
CA LYS A 190 -32.27 43.58 13.79
C LYS A 190 -32.52 42.54 14.88
N GLU A 191 -32.17 41.28 14.62
CA GLU A 191 -32.33 40.19 15.56
C GLU A 191 -31.42 40.37 16.77
N MET A 192 -30.17 40.80 16.56
CA MET A 192 -29.26 41.17 17.64
C MET A 192 -29.85 42.27 18.53
N ALA A 193 -30.39 43.36 17.95
CA ALA A 193 -31.00 44.44 18.73
C ALA A 193 -32.21 43.95 19.55
N GLN A 194 -33.02 43.04 19.01
CA GLN A 194 -34.14 42.42 19.72
C GLN A 194 -33.66 41.51 20.87
N MET A 195 -32.63 40.70 20.63
CA MET A 195 -31.98 39.86 21.64
C MET A 195 -31.41 40.71 22.76
N LEU A 196 -30.66 41.77 22.41
CA LEU A 196 -30.09 42.71 23.37
C LEU A 196 -31.18 43.40 24.18
N ALA A 197 -32.33 43.78 23.61
CA ALA A 197 -33.39 44.43 24.38
C ALA A 197 -34.05 43.49 25.43
N SER A 198 -34.09 42.19 25.18
CA SER A 198 -34.77 41.20 26.04
C SER A 198 -33.89 40.67 27.19
N PRO A 199 -34.24 40.92 28.47
CA PRO A 199 -33.47 40.37 29.60
C PRO A 199 -33.37 38.85 29.60
N THR A 200 -34.46 38.16 29.21
CA THR A 200 -34.50 36.70 29.12
C THR A 200 -33.59 36.18 28.02
N ALA A 201 -33.57 36.82 26.85
CA ALA A 201 -32.71 36.42 25.74
C ALA A 201 -31.23 36.64 26.08
N ARG A 202 -30.87 37.79 26.69
CA ARG A 202 -29.51 38.03 27.18
C ARG A 202 -29.06 36.98 28.20
N GLN A 203 -29.91 36.64 29.18
CA GLN A 203 -29.59 35.62 30.18
C GLN A 203 -29.41 34.22 29.57
N ARG A 204 -30.21 33.88 28.55
CA ARG A 204 -30.06 32.63 27.81
C ARG A 204 -28.70 32.57 27.12
N LEU A 205 -28.34 33.60 26.35
CA LEU A 205 -27.07 33.66 25.65
C LEU A 205 -25.89 33.59 26.64
N VAL A 206 -25.96 34.34 27.75
CA VAL A 206 -24.93 34.30 28.81
C VAL A 206 -24.73 32.90 29.37
N ARG A 207 -25.83 32.19 29.66
CA ARG A 207 -25.77 30.82 30.16
C ARG A 207 -25.15 29.90 29.11
N ASP A 208 -25.69 29.90 27.88
CA ASP A 208 -25.30 28.95 26.84
C ASP A 208 -23.83 29.13 26.44
N VAL A 209 -23.36 30.38 26.29
CA VAL A 209 -21.95 30.70 25.98
C VAL A 209 -21.01 30.30 27.13
N ALA A 210 -21.38 30.57 28.38
CA ALA A 210 -20.53 30.22 29.54
C ALA A 210 -20.52 28.71 29.84
N GLU A 211 -21.58 27.99 29.48
CA GLU A 211 -21.63 26.52 29.53
C GLU A 211 -20.77 25.91 28.43
N TYR A 212 -20.92 26.39 27.18
CA TYR A 212 -20.10 25.95 26.05
C TYR A 212 -18.61 26.08 26.37
N ALA A 213 -18.15 27.28 26.71
CA ALA A 213 -16.73 27.56 26.93
C ALA A 213 -16.10 26.69 28.04
N ALA A 214 -16.89 26.33 29.05
CA ALA A 214 -16.42 25.47 30.14
C ALA A 214 -16.36 23.99 29.74
N GLU A 215 -17.31 23.52 28.93
CA GLU A 215 -17.39 22.13 28.47
C GLU A 215 -16.44 21.82 27.31
N SER A 216 -16.12 22.81 26.46
CA SER A 216 -15.09 22.69 25.41
C SER A 216 -13.67 22.99 25.89
N HIS A 217 -13.48 23.38 27.16
CA HIS A 217 -12.19 23.73 27.74
C HIS A 217 -11.49 24.93 27.08
N GLU A 218 -12.26 25.95 26.67
CA GLU A 218 -11.71 27.21 26.15
C GLU A 218 -10.89 27.96 27.21
N ALA A 219 -10.00 28.85 26.77
CA ALA A 219 -9.38 29.84 27.65
C ALA A 219 -10.36 30.98 28.01
N GLY A 220 -11.45 31.14 27.27
CA GLY A 220 -12.44 32.20 27.43
C GLY A 220 -13.28 32.44 26.18
N ILE A 221 -13.91 33.62 26.09
CA ILE A 221 -14.76 34.03 24.95
C ILE A 221 -14.38 35.43 24.48
N VAL A 222 -14.44 35.65 23.17
CA VAL A 222 -14.40 36.98 22.54
C VAL A 222 -15.80 37.32 22.06
N VAL A 223 -16.37 38.44 22.50
CA VAL A 223 -17.66 38.93 22.00
C VAL A 223 -17.42 39.97 20.92
N ASP A 224 -18.03 39.78 19.76
CA ASP A 224 -17.87 40.65 18.60
C ASP A 224 -19.23 40.97 17.97
N LEU A 225 -19.94 41.88 18.63
CA LEU A 225 -21.23 42.35 18.15
C LEU A 225 -21.02 43.64 17.38
N GLU A 226 -21.10 43.55 16.05
CA GLU A 226 -20.89 44.65 15.13
C GLU A 226 -22.19 45.37 14.76
N GLU A 227 -22.05 46.62 14.33
CA GLU A 227 -23.16 47.51 13.97
C GLU A 227 -24.24 47.64 15.07
N VAL A 228 -23.81 47.69 16.34
CA VAL A 228 -24.74 47.83 17.47
C VAL A 228 -25.37 49.22 17.47
N PRO A 229 -26.70 49.35 17.29
CA PRO A 229 -27.33 50.66 17.23
C PRO A 229 -27.14 51.44 18.54
N ASP A 230 -27.01 52.77 18.48
CA ASP A 230 -26.87 53.66 19.65
C ASP A 230 -27.90 53.36 20.75
N ALA A 231 -29.15 53.10 20.36
CA ALA A 231 -30.25 52.78 21.27
C ALA A 231 -30.05 51.45 22.04
N SER A 232 -29.19 50.57 21.54
CA SER A 232 -28.87 49.25 22.09
C SER A 232 -27.58 49.23 22.92
N GLN A 233 -26.78 50.30 22.93
CA GLN A 233 -25.50 50.36 23.69
C GLN A 233 -25.68 50.11 25.19
N ALA A 234 -26.75 50.62 25.80
CA ALA A 234 -27.08 50.34 27.20
C ALA A 234 -27.39 48.85 27.45
N HIS A 235 -27.98 48.18 26.47
CA HIS A 235 -28.29 46.75 26.52
C HIS A 235 -27.04 45.89 26.30
N LEU A 236 -26.12 46.31 25.43
CA LEU A 236 -24.81 45.68 25.27
C LEU A 236 -24.02 45.70 26.59
N ARG A 237 -23.98 46.85 27.28
CA ARG A 237 -23.38 46.93 28.62
C ARG A 237 -24.04 45.96 29.61
N ALA A 238 -25.36 45.82 29.56
CA ALA A 238 -26.07 44.86 30.41
C ALA A 238 -25.73 43.40 30.09
N LEU A 239 -25.53 43.05 28.82
CA LEU A 239 -25.07 41.72 28.40
C LEU A 239 -23.66 41.43 28.94
N ILE A 240 -22.70 42.31 28.66
CA ILE A 240 -21.30 42.14 29.09
C ILE A 240 -21.18 42.16 30.62
N GLY A 241 -21.94 43.02 31.29
CA GLY A 241 -21.99 43.07 32.75
C GLY A 241 -22.51 41.78 33.40
N ALA A 242 -23.28 40.96 32.68
CA ALA A 242 -23.74 39.64 33.12
C ALA A 242 -22.80 38.51 32.66
N LEU A 243 -22.22 38.61 31.46
CA LEU A 243 -21.33 37.58 30.90
C LEU A 243 -19.99 37.51 31.63
N ALA A 244 -19.37 38.66 31.92
CA ALA A 244 -18.08 38.72 32.60
C ALA A 244 -18.04 37.90 33.91
N PRO A 245 -18.94 38.14 34.90
CA PRO A 245 -18.93 37.35 36.12
C PRO A 245 -19.29 35.87 35.90
N ALA A 246 -20.10 35.55 34.88
CA ALA A 246 -20.44 34.16 34.56
C ALA A 246 -19.21 33.37 34.10
N LEU A 247 -18.38 33.95 33.22
CA LEU A 247 -17.12 33.35 32.76
C LEU A 247 -16.06 33.33 33.87
N HIS A 248 -15.85 34.45 34.57
CA HIS A 248 -14.87 34.55 35.65
C HIS A 248 -15.13 33.55 36.79
N SER A 249 -16.40 33.26 37.10
CA SER A 249 -16.77 32.26 38.12
C SER A 249 -16.32 30.83 37.77
N LYS A 250 -16.03 30.57 36.50
CA LYS A 250 -15.55 29.30 35.96
C LYS A 250 -14.05 29.33 35.66
N GLY A 251 -13.35 30.43 35.96
CA GLY A 251 -11.93 30.61 35.66
C GLY A 251 -11.63 30.97 34.20
N LEU A 252 -12.65 31.35 33.43
CA LEU A 252 -12.54 31.69 32.01
C LEU A 252 -12.41 33.21 31.81
N LYS A 253 -11.72 33.63 30.75
CA LYS A 253 -11.55 35.06 30.41
C LYS A 253 -12.65 35.58 29.48
N LEU A 254 -12.86 36.90 29.48
CA LEU A 254 -13.74 37.59 28.54
C LEU A 254 -12.98 38.72 27.84
N MET A 255 -13.02 38.72 26.51
CA MET A 255 -12.65 39.85 25.67
C MET A 255 -13.86 40.36 24.89
N ILE A 256 -13.81 41.63 24.47
CA ILE A 256 -14.81 42.21 23.58
C ILE A 256 -14.12 42.96 22.45
N ALA A 257 -14.48 42.64 21.21
CA ALA A 257 -14.08 43.37 20.03
C ALA A 257 -14.87 44.68 19.93
N LEU A 258 -14.17 45.78 19.68
CA LEU A 258 -14.73 47.13 19.59
C LEU A 258 -14.13 47.85 18.37
N PRO A 259 -14.92 48.67 17.65
CA PRO A 259 -14.43 49.42 16.49
C PRO A 259 -13.32 50.42 16.85
N ALA A 260 -12.62 50.92 15.84
CA ALA A 260 -11.60 51.95 15.98
C ALA A 260 -12.19 53.29 16.48
N ARG A 261 -12.12 53.50 17.80
CA ARG A 261 -12.58 54.70 18.55
C ARG A 261 -13.91 55.29 18.03
N ASP A 262 -14.99 54.57 18.26
CA ASP A 262 -16.37 55.06 18.08
C ASP A 262 -16.94 55.55 19.43
N ASP A 263 -17.22 56.85 19.53
CA ASP A 263 -17.72 57.47 20.76
C ASP A 263 -19.09 56.93 21.24
N SER A 264 -19.82 56.17 20.43
CA SER A 264 -21.04 55.47 20.85
C SER A 264 -20.78 54.30 21.80
N TYR A 265 -19.56 53.74 21.80
CA TYR A 265 -19.14 52.62 22.65
C TYR A 265 -18.44 53.09 23.93
N ASP A 266 -18.78 52.48 25.06
CA ASP A 266 -18.25 52.82 26.38
C ASP A 266 -16.96 52.03 26.69
N TYR A 267 -15.85 52.42 26.06
CA TYR A 267 -14.55 51.76 26.22
C TYR A 267 -14.09 51.65 27.68
N GLU A 268 -14.33 52.68 28.50
CA GLU A 268 -13.96 52.66 29.92
C GLU A 268 -14.75 51.58 30.68
N TYR A 269 -16.06 51.46 30.42
CA TYR A 269 -16.88 50.40 31.01
C TYR A 269 -16.38 49.01 30.59
N PHE A 270 -16.17 48.80 29.30
CA PHE A 270 -15.74 47.50 28.78
C PHE A 270 -14.33 47.12 29.29
N GLY A 271 -13.38 48.05 29.29
CA GLY A 271 -12.04 47.84 29.86
C GLY A 271 -12.05 47.54 31.37
N LYS A 272 -13.04 48.02 32.13
CA LYS A 272 -13.21 47.65 33.54
C LYS A 272 -13.82 46.27 33.72
N LYS A 273 -14.72 45.84 32.83
CA LYS A 273 -15.47 44.59 32.96
C LYS A 273 -14.77 43.38 32.33
N CYS A 274 -14.16 43.55 31.18
CA CYS A 274 -13.48 42.50 30.43
C CYS A 274 -12.01 42.36 30.89
N ASP A 275 -11.43 41.20 30.59
CA ASP A 275 -9.99 40.96 30.78
C ASP A 275 -9.18 41.81 29.79
N ALA A 276 -9.67 41.95 28.56
CA ALA A 276 -9.16 42.86 27.55
C ALA A 276 -10.27 43.37 26.61
N ILE A 277 -10.00 44.46 25.91
CA ILE A 277 -10.71 44.82 24.68
C ILE A 277 -9.85 44.40 23.48
N VAL A 278 -10.49 43.94 22.40
CA VAL A 278 -9.85 43.78 21.09
C VAL A 278 -10.23 45.01 20.26
N LEU A 279 -9.28 45.91 20.03
CA LEU A 279 -9.53 47.13 19.25
C LEU A 279 -9.37 46.80 17.76
N MET A 280 -10.46 46.78 17.01
CA MET A 280 -10.46 46.58 15.54
C MET A 280 -9.97 47.86 14.86
N ASN A 281 -8.65 48.08 14.92
CA ASN A 281 -8.02 49.33 14.52
C ASN A 281 -7.66 49.35 13.02
N TYR A 282 -8.61 48.92 12.21
CA TYR A 282 -8.56 48.84 10.75
C TYR A 282 -9.94 49.24 10.19
N ASP A 283 -10.14 49.13 8.87
CA ASP A 283 -11.36 49.58 8.19
C ASP A 283 -11.66 51.09 8.34
N GLN A 284 -10.61 51.93 8.31
CA GLN A 284 -10.76 53.38 8.13
C GLN A 284 -11.57 53.69 6.86
N HIS A 285 -11.31 52.93 5.80
CA HIS A 285 -12.16 52.78 4.62
C HIS A 285 -12.54 51.30 4.52
N TRP A 286 -13.83 51.03 4.28
CA TRP A 286 -14.48 49.73 4.36
C TRP A 286 -15.31 49.48 3.08
N PRO A 287 -15.88 48.28 2.86
CA PRO A 287 -16.46 47.93 1.56
C PRO A 287 -17.48 48.92 1.01
N TYR A 288 -18.26 49.57 1.87
CA TYR A 288 -19.29 50.52 1.44
C TYR A 288 -18.87 52.00 1.57
N SER A 289 -17.60 52.29 1.90
CA SER A 289 -17.06 53.66 1.88
C SER A 289 -16.51 54.05 0.51
N GLN A 290 -15.95 55.26 0.41
CA GLN A 290 -15.11 55.62 -0.73
C GLN A 290 -13.76 54.88 -0.64
N PRO A 291 -13.04 54.65 -1.75
CA PRO A 291 -11.71 54.04 -1.74
C PRO A 291 -10.70 54.89 -0.96
N GLY A 292 -9.84 54.25 -0.18
CA GLY A 292 -8.79 54.90 0.59
C GLY A 292 -7.99 53.91 1.46
N PRO A 293 -6.99 54.39 2.22
CA PRO A 293 -6.17 53.54 3.08
C PRO A 293 -7.02 52.80 4.11
N ILE A 294 -6.80 51.51 4.26
CA ILE A 294 -7.56 50.65 5.19
C ILE A 294 -7.20 50.99 6.64
N ALA A 295 -5.93 51.30 6.91
CA ALA A 295 -5.47 51.70 8.23
C ALA A 295 -4.24 52.62 8.07
N ALA A 296 -4.47 53.92 7.79
CA ALA A 296 -3.37 54.86 7.70
C ALA A 296 -2.62 54.93 9.04
N GLN A 297 -1.28 54.93 9.02
CA GLN A 297 -0.46 54.83 10.24
C GLN A 297 -0.76 55.95 11.26
N ASP A 298 -1.04 57.18 10.81
CA ASP A 298 -1.36 58.28 11.70
C ASP A 298 -2.75 58.14 12.35
N TRP A 299 -3.74 57.66 11.59
CA TRP A 299 -5.07 57.30 12.07
C TRP A 299 -5.01 56.15 13.07
N PHE A 300 -4.28 55.07 12.74
CA PHE A 300 -4.07 53.90 13.61
C PHE A 300 -3.51 54.33 14.98
N VAL A 301 -2.44 55.12 14.98
CA VAL A 301 -1.78 55.57 16.21
C VAL A 301 -2.66 56.49 17.04
N GLU A 302 -3.39 57.40 16.39
CA GLU A 302 -4.23 58.37 17.09
C GLU A 302 -5.41 57.68 17.79
N ASN A 303 -6.09 56.75 17.12
CA ASN A 303 -7.14 55.94 17.73
C ASN A 303 -6.64 55.18 18.96
N LEU A 304 -5.49 54.53 18.82
CA LEU A 304 -4.90 53.74 19.91
C LEU A 304 -4.48 54.63 21.10
N ARG A 305 -3.93 55.83 20.83
CA ARG A 305 -3.63 56.82 21.88
C ARG A 305 -4.89 57.24 22.63
N GLN A 306 -5.96 57.56 21.91
CA GLN A 306 -7.23 57.99 22.52
C GLN A 306 -7.87 56.89 23.36
N VAL A 307 -7.89 55.66 22.88
CA VAL A 307 -8.42 54.52 23.66
C VAL A 307 -7.58 54.28 24.93
N ARG A 308 -6.26 54.47 24.86
CA ARG A 308 -5.35 54.35 26.03
C ARG A 308 -5.60 55.41 27.10
N GLU A 309 -6.22 56.56 26.77
CA GLU A 309 -6.60 57.55 27.78
C GLU A 309 -7.66 57.03 28.74
N VAL A 310 -8.49 56.09 28.30
CA VAL A 310 -9.64 55.55 29.06
C VAL A 310 -9.55 54.07 29.40
N VAL A 311 -8.69 53.29 28.70
CA VAL A 311 -8.43 51.87 28.97
C VAL A 311 -6.95 51.66 29.29
N PRO A 312 -6.59 50.97 30.39
CA PRO A 312 -5.20 50.63 30.67
C PRO A 312 -4.56 49.82 29.54
N ALA A 313 -3.34 50.15 29.15
CA ALA A 313 -2.65 49.49 28.03
C ALA A 313 -2.59 47.95 28.18
N GLN A 314 -2.45 47.45 29.42
CA GLN A 314 -2.40 46.01 29.73
C GLN A 314 -3.74 45.28 29.53
N LYS A 315 -4.79 45.99 29.08
CA LYS A 315 -6.10 45.45 28.73
C LYS A 315 -6.49 45.74 27.28
N ILE A 316 -5.54 46.14 26.44
CA ILE A 316 -5.79 46.42 25.03
C ILE A 316 -5.07 45.35 24.21
N VAL A 317 -5.81 44.59 23.44
CA VAL A 317 -5.30 43.77 22.34
C VAL A 317 -5.64 44.52 21.06
N VAL A 318 -4.66 44.83 20.22
CA VAL A 318 -4.87 45.63 19.01
C VAL A 318 -5.01 44.70 17.80
N GLY A 319 -6.09 44.87 17.04
CA GLY A 319 -6.27 44.20 15.77
C GLY A 319 -5.25 44.70 14.74
N ILE A 320 -4.51 43.78 14.14
CA ILE A 320 -3.59 44.03 13.02
C ILE A 320 -4.22 43.37 11.80
N ALA A 321 -4.58 44.17 10.81
CA ALA A 321 -5.21 43.70 9.60
C ALA A 321 -4.15 43.39 8.53
N SER A 322 -4.39 42.33 7.75
CA SER A 322 -3.59 42.07 6.55
C SER A 322 -4.47 41.43 5.47
N TYR A 323 -4.99 42.30 4.60
CA TYR A 323 -5.88 42.01 3.48
C TYR A 323 -5.92 43.25 2.57
N ALA A 324 -6.68 43.18 1.48
CA ALA A 324 -6.92 44.25 0.54
C ALA A 324 -8.41 44.47 0.29
N TYR A 325 -8.75 45.67 -0.18
CA TYR A 325 -10.07 45.97 -0.74
C TYR A 325 -9.93 46.47 -2.17
N ASP A 326 -10.76 45.95 -3.06
CA ASP A 326 -10.91 46.41 -4.44
C ASP A 326 -12.26 47.11 -4.66
N TRP A 327 -12.21 48.43 -4.91
CA TRP A 327 -13.38 49.21 -5.24
C TRP A 327 -13.53 49.41 -6.75
N ALA A 328 -14.58 48.83 -7.32
CA ALA A 328 -14.96 49.05 -8.71
C ALA A 328 -15.79 50.34 -8.90
N ALA A 329 -15.32 51.26 -9.75
CA ALA A 329 -16.03 52.48 -10.13
C ALA A 329 -16.87 52.29 -11.39
N ALA A 330 -18.19 52.50 -11.31
CA ALA A 330 -19.02 52.67 -12.50
C ALA A 330 -18.76 54.04 -13.17
N PRO A 331 -19.02 54.23 -14.48
CA PRO A 331 -18.78 55.49 -15.22
C PRO A 331 -19.45 56.76 -14.65
N LYS A 332 -20.28 56.65 -13.61
CA LYS A 332 -21.03 57.74 -12.95
C LYS A 332 -20.61 58.04 -11.50
N LYS A 333 -19.45 57.58 -11.04
CA LYS A 333 -18.87 57.90 -9.70
C LYS A 333 -19.69 57.42 -8.48
N GLU A 334 -20.52 56.41 -8.63
CA GLU A 334 -21.02 55.63 -7.50
C GLU A 334 -20.17 54.34 -7.47
N TYR A 335 -19.42 54.14 -6.38
CA TYR A 335 -18.72 52.89 -6.13
C TYR A 335 -19.75 51.87 -5.61
N GLY A 336 -19.65 50.62 -6.08
CA GLY A 336 -20.34 49.50 -5.45
C GLY A 336 -19.70 49.15 -4.10
N ALA A 337 -20.17 48.07 -3.47
CA ALA A 337 -19.43 47.47 -2.36
C ALA A 337 -18.08 46.96 -2.88
N ALA A 338 -17.00 47.22 -2.14
CA ALA A 338 -15.69 46.66 -2.44
C ALA A 338 -15.66 45.15 -2.23
N GLU A 339 -14.79 44.48 -2.96
CA GLU A 339 -14.45 43.08 -2.72
C GLU A 339 -13.25 43.02 -1.77
N GLU A 340 -13.32 42.16 -0.75
CA GLU A 340 -12.19 41.86 0.15
C GLU A 340 -11.34 40.77 -0.50
N TRP A 341 -10.02 40.98 -0.56
CA TRP A 341 -9.05 40.05 -1.11
C TRP A 341 -7.95 39.73 -0.10
N SER A 342 -7.35 38.54 -0.21
CA SER A 342 -6.07 38.27 0.44
C SER A 342 -4.97 39.14 -0.16
N ILE A 343 -3.86 39.31 0.57
CA ILE A 343 -2.70 40.03 0.02
C ILE A 343 -2.16 39.32 -1.22
N GLN A 344 -2.21 37.98 -1.27
CA GLN A 344 -1.75 37.21 -2.42
C GLN A 344 -2.63 37.44 -3.66
N GLU A 345 -3.95 37.47 -3.49
CA GLU A 345 -4.91 37.80 -4.58
C GLU A 345 -4.68 39.22 -5.10
N ALA A 346 -4.55 40.20 -4.20
CA ALA A 346 -4.30 41.59 -4.58
C ALA A 346 -2.97 41.77 -5.33
N LEU A 347 -1.92 41.06 -4.93
CA LEU A 347 -0.63 41.12 -5.63
C LEU A 347 -0.68 40.41 -7.00
N LEU A 348 -1.39 39.29 -7.11
CA LEU A 348 -1.58 38.63 -8.41
C LEU A 348 -2.31 39.53 -9.40
N HIS A 349 -3.40 40.18 -8.99
CA HIS A 349 -4.11 41.11 -9.87
C HIS A 349 -3.27 42.33 -10.27
N ALA A 350 -2.32 42.76 -9.42
CA ALA A 350 -1.34 43.76 -9.82
C ALA A 350 -0.43 43.24 -10.95
N GLU A 351 0.08 42.00 -10.84
CA GLU A 351 0.88 41.34 -11.89
C GLU A 351 0.09 41.16 -13.19
N GLU A 352 -1.14 40.66 -13.13
CA GLU A 352 -1.98 40.43 -14.32
C GLU A 352 -2.38 41.71 -15.04
N SER A 353 -2.52 42.80 -14.30
CA SER A 353 -2.85 44.10 -14.85
C SER A 353 -1.64 44.90 -15.31
N ASP A 354 -0.41 44.41 -15.10
CA ASP A 354 0.85 45.17 -15.22
C ASP A 354 0.84 46.47 -14.37
N ALA A 355 0.10 46.49 -13.25
CA ALA A 355 0.00 47.66 -12.38
C ALA A 355 1.15 47.71 -11.38
N ASP A 356 1.79 48.87 -11.28
CA ASP A 356 2.82 49.12 -10.27
C ASP A 356 2.13 49.38 -8.91
N VAL A 357 2.46 48.59 -7.89
CA VAL A 357 2.02 48.84 -6.50
C VAL A 357 2.81 50.02 -5.95
N GLU A 358 2.12 51.14 -5.68
CA GLU A 358 2.70 52.38 -5.16
C GLU A 358 2.54 52.44 -3.64
N PHE A 359 3.61 52.77 -2.91
CA PHE A 359 3.56 53.04 -1.47
C PHE A 359 3.21 54.51 -1.21
N ASP A 360 2.04 54.79 -0.64
CA ASP A 360 1.67 56.17 -0.34
C ASP A 360 2.41 56.67 0.91
N GLY A 361 3.39 57.56 0.71
CA GLY A 361 4.20 58.10 1.79
C GLY A 361 3.42 58.91 2.84
N ASP A 362 2.18 59.36 2.58
CA ASP A 362 1.39 60.09 3.58
C ASP A 362 0.64 59.16 4.55
N SER A 363 0.07 58.07 4.04
CA SER A 363 -0.68 57.06 4.83
C SER A 363 0.19 55.88 5.29
N LEU A 364 1.30 55.63 4.60
CA LEU A 364 2.14 54.43 4.72
C LEU A 364 1.38 53.13 4.40
N ASN A 365 0.46 53.18 3.43
CA ASN A 365 -0.26 52.02 2.91
C ASN A 365 -0.01 51.88 1.40
N PRO A 366 0.21 50.65 0.89
CA PRO A 366 0.30 50.37 -0.54
C PRO A 366 -1.06 50.45 -1.26
N HIS A 367 -1.03 50.89 -2.52
CA HIS A 367 -2.20 50.94 -3.39
C HIS A 367 -1.85 50.84 -4.88
N TYR A 368 -2.82 50.46 -5.70
CA TYR A 368 -2.71 50.54 -7.17
C TYR A 368 -4.09 50.70 -7.82
N SER A 369 -4.11 50.83 -9.15
CA SER A 369 -5.36 50.94 -9.90
C SER A 369 -5.23 50.32 -11.28
N TYR A 370 -6.32 49.71 -11.75
CA TYR A 370 -6.35 49.04 -13.06
C TYR A 370 -7.72 49.18 -13.73
N PHE A 371 -7.79 48.80 -15.00
CA PHE A 371 -9.02 48.63 -15.76
C PHE A 371 -9.37 47.16 -15.88
N ASP A 372 -10.63 46.83 -15.62
CA ASP A 372 -11.18 45.52 -15.94
C ASP A 372 -11.54 45.35 -17.43
N GLU A 373 -11.94 44.15 -17.82
CA GLU A 373 -12.35 43.83 -19.20
C GLU A 373 -13.55 44.65 -19.70
N HIS A 374 -14.31 45.24 -18.78
CA HIS A 374 -15.47 46.09 -19.05
C HIS A 374 -15.12 47.59 -19.04
N ASN A 375 -13.83 47.94 -18.94
CA ASN A 375 -13.31 49.31 -18.78
C ASN A 375 -13.81 50.03 -17.50
N ARG A 376 -14.16 49.29 -16.44
CA ARG A 376 -14.37 49.86 -15.10
C ARG A 376 -13.01 50.15 -14.47
N VAL A 377 -12.93 51.23 -13.70
CA VAL A 377 -11.70 51.58 -12.95
C VAL A 377 -11.80 50.94 -11.59
N HIS A 378 -10.79 50.17 -11.24
CA HIS A 378 -10.62 49.53 -9.95
C HIS A 378 -9.55 50.27 -9.15
N GLN A 379 -9.78 50.46 -7.86
CA GLN A 379 -8.83 51.06 -6.92
C GLN A 379 -8.62 50.09 -5.77
N VAL A 380 -7.38 49.63 -5.63
CA VAL A 380 -7.01 48.62 -4.64
C VAL A 380 -6.12 49.27 -3.59
N TRP A 381 -6.48 49.09 -2.32
CA TRP A 381 -5.64 49.43 -1.16
C TRP A 381 -5.42 48.17 -0.35
N LEU A 382 -4.22 48.01 0.21
CA LEU A 382 -3.85 46.79 0.93
C LEU A 382 -3.01 47.08 2.19
N LEU A 383 -3.02 46.12 3.12
CA LEU A 383 -2.22 46.12 4.36
C LEU A 383 -1.24 44.95 4.34
N ASP A 384 -0.07 45.20 3.78
CA ASP A 384 1.00 44.22 3.63
C ASP A 384 1.84 44.06 4.92
N ALA A 385 2.85 43.19 4.90
CA ALA A 385 3.70 42.99 6.08
C ALA A 385 4.56 44.22 6.46
N VAL A 386 4.88 45.10 5.52
CA VAL A 386 5.61 46.35 5.81
C VAL A 386 4.71 47.32 6.57
N THR A 387 3.45 47.43 6.16
CA THR A 387 2.44 48.22 6.86
C THR A 387 2.18 47.65 8.26
N ALA A 388 1.97 46.33 8.37
CA ALA A 388 1.78 45.65 9.65
C ALA A 388 2.99 45.82 10.58
N TYR A 389 4.23 45.86 10.08
CA TYR A 389 5.41 46.17 10.89
C TYR A 389 5.26 47.52 11.60
N ASN A 390 4.88 48.56 10.85
CA ASN A 390 4.72 49.92 11.38
C ASN A 390 3.63 49.97 12.48
N GLU A 391 2.53 49.27 12.29
CA GLU A 391 1.42 49.18 13.25
C GLU A 391 1.80 48.36 14.49
N LEU A 392 2.50 47.24 14.31
CA LEU A 392 3.04 46.43 15.39
C LEU A 392 3.99 47.27 16.25
N ARG A 393 5.00 47.92 15.65
CA ARG A 393 5.96 48.74 16.41
C ARG A 393 5.26 49.89 17.15
N ALA A 394 4.24 50.50 16.57
CA ALA A 394 3.45 51.53 17.26
C ALA A 394 2.71 50.96 18.47
N SER A 395 2.09 49.79 18.33
CA SER A 395 1.36 49.10 19.40
C SER A 395 2.27 48.73 20.57
N GLU A 396 3.45 48.17 20.28
CA GLU A 396 4.43 47.77 21.31
C GLU A 396 4.96 48.97 22.11
N ARG A 397 5.25 50.10 21.44
CA ARG A 397 5.71 51.34 22.11
C ARG A 397 4.66 51.95 23.01
N LEU A 398 3.38 51.74 22.70
CA LEU A 398 2.28 52.14 23.57
C LEU A 398 2.06 51.15 24.73
N GLY A 399 2.74 50.01 24.72
CA GLY A 399 2.77 49.03 25.80
C GLY A 399 1.44 48.29 25.97
N VAL A 400 0.72 48.07 24.87
CA VAL A 400 -0.56 47.33 24.86
C VAL A 400 -0.36 45.87 25.30
N GLN A 401 -1.42 45.17 25.68
CA GLN A 401 -1.33 43.77 26.15
C GLN A 401 -0.85 42.81 25.07
N GLY A 402 -1.23 43.08 23.82
CA GLY A 402 -0.84 42.26 22.67
C GLY A 402 -1.53 42.71 21.39
N THR A 403 -1.46 41.85 20.39
CA THR A 403 -2.04 42.07 19.06
C THR A 403 -2.79 40.85 18.57
N ALA A 404 -3.77 41.06 17.67
CA ALA A 404 -4.59 40.02 17.09
C ALA A 404 -4.63 40.15 15.57
N LEU A 405 -4.15 39.15 14.83
CA LEU A 405 -4.16 39.16 13.36
C LEU A 405 -5.57 38.91 12.82
N TRP A 406 -6.12 39.87 12.06
CA TRP A 406 -7.30 39.70 11.22
C TRP A 406 -6.88 39.61 9.73
N ARG A 407 -6.89 38.43 9.13
CA ARG A 407 -7.17 37.10 9.72
C ARG A 407 -6.19 36.06 9.17
N LEU A 408 -6.18 34.87 9.75
CA LEU A 408 -5.45 33.75 9.17
C LEU A 408 -5.97 33.49 7.75
N GLY A 409 -5.04 33.26 6.82
CA GLY A 409 -5.35 32.99 5.41
C GLY A 409 -5.28 34.21 4.49
N SER A 410 -5.60 35.41 4.97
CA SER A 410 -5.56 36.63 4.13
C SER A 410 -4.21 37.35 4.14
N ALA A 411 -3.42 37.11 5.19
CA ALA A 411 -2.25 37.90 5.50
C ALA A 411 -1.07 37.70 4.55
N ASP A 412 -0.25 38.75 4.42
CA ASP A 412 1.05 38.69 3.77
C ASP A 412 1.92 37.57 4.38
N THR A 413 2.38 36.63 3.55
CA THR A 413 3.10 35.43 3.99
C THR A 413 4.42 35.71 4.70
N SER A 414 5.01 36.89 4.52
CA SER A 414 6.26 37.29 5.19
C SER A 414 6.02 38.03 6.52
N LEU A 415 4.77 38.16 6.97
CA LEU A 415 4.41 38.75 8.26
C LEU A 415 4.97 37.97 9.46
N TRP A 416 4.99 36.63 9.38
CA TRP A 416 5.32 35.76 10.51
C TRP A 416 6.71 36.00 11.13
N PRO A 417 7.79 36.20 10.35
CA PRO A 417 9.09 36.62 10.87
C PRO A 417 9.10 37.85 11.80
N ILE A 418 8.17 38.79 11.63
CA ILE A 418 8.06 39.99 12.48
C ILE A 418 6.98 39.86 13.55
N TRP A 419 6.04 38.92 13.38
CA TRP A 419 4.99 38.60 14.33
C TRP A 419 5.54 38.00 15.63
N ASP A 420 6.48 37.07 15.52
CA ASP A 420 7.10 36.37 16.67
C ASP A 420 8.37 37.08 17.22
N ALA A 421 8.76 38.22 16.64
CA ALA A 421 9.98 38.91 17.00
C ALA A 421 9.82 39.77 18.27
N LEU A 422 10.20 39.23 19.43
CA LEU A 422 10.21 39.94 20.74
C LEU A 422 10.94 41.30 20.71
N ARG A 423 11.94 41.45 19.81
CA ARG A 423 12.60 42.72 19.44
C ARG A 423 13.09 42.62 18.00
N ALA A 424 12.54 43.43 17.09
CA ALA A 424 12.96 43.43 15.70
C ALA A 424 14.36 44.06 15.52
N ASP A 425 15.36 43.23 15.30
CA ASP A 425 16.66 43.65 14.81
C ASP A 425 16.65 43.80 13.28
N ASP A 426 17.77 44.23 12.70
CA ASP A 426 17.89 44.34 11.24
C ASP A 426 17.63 42.99 10.55
N GLY A 427 17.92 41.87 11.22
CA GLY A 427 17.70 40.52 10.69
C GLY A 427 16.21 40.20 10.48
N ALA A 428 15.35 40.56 11.44
CA ALA A 428 13.90 40.38 11.30
C ALA A 428 13.33 41.24 10.16
N ARG A 429 13.74 42.51 10.06
CA ARG A 429 13.31 43.40 8.97
C ARG A 429 13.74 42.90 7.60
N GLN A 430 14.98 42.44 7.44
CA GLN A 430 15.48 41.95 6.15
C GLN A 430 14.75 40.70 5.65
N LYS A 431 14.10 39.92 6.53
CA LYS A 431 13.28 38.77 6.10
C LYS A 431 12.01 39.19 5.35
N LEU A 432 11.54 40.42 5.53
CA LEU A 432 10.39 40.96 4.77
C LEU A 432 10.70 41.15 3.28
N ALA A 433 11.98 41.15 2.89
CA ALA A 433 12.38 41.30 1.49
C ALA A 433 12.08 40.06 0.64
N ASP A 434 12.04 38.88 1.25
CA ASP A 434 11.57 37.64 0.62
C ASP A 434 10.05 37.54 0.80
N LEU A 435 9.35 37.28 -0.30
CA LEU A 435 7.90 37.08 -0.31
C LEU A 435 7.62 35.61 -0.63
N PRO A 436 7.41 34.74 0.38
CA PRO A 436 7.03 33.36 0.14
C PRO A 436 5.70 33.27 -0.63
N PRO A 437 5.49 32.24 -1.46
CA PRO A 437 4.20 32.02 -2.11
C PRO A 437 3.09 31.82 -1.07
N GLY A 438 1.92 32.42 -1.33
CA GLY A 438 0.68 32.25 -0.57
C GLY A 438 0.18 30.80 -0.51
N PRO A 439 -0.58 30.43 0.54
CA PRO A 439 -1.32 29.18 0.57
C PRO A 439 -2.51 29.17 -0.42
N ASP A 440 -2.84 30.32 -0.99
CA ASP A 440 -4.00 30.56 -1.84
C ASP A 440 -3.98 29.68 -3.08
N LEU A 441 -5.13 29.08 -3.38
CA LEU A 441 -5.39 28.43 -4.65
C LEU A 441 -6.34 29.31 -5.44
N ILE A 442 -5.82 29.92 -6.51
CA ILE A 442 -6.57 30.88 -7.31
C ILE A 442 -7.22 30.11 -8.46
N LEU A 443 -8.55 30.24 -8.54
CA LEU A 443 -9.38 29.52 -9.49
C LEU A 443 -10.14 30.51 -10.37
N GLU A 444 -9.76 30.60 -11.64
CA GLU A 444 -10.39 31.51 -12.61
C GLU A 444 -11.38 30.78 -13.51
N GLY A 445 -12.47 31.43 -13.91
CA GLY A 445 -13.52 30.83 -14.76
C GLY A 445 -14.45 29.87 -14.00
N ASP A 446 -15.41 29.24 -14.69
CA ASP A 446 -16.48 28.43 -14.07
C ASP A 446 -16.53 26.96 -14.54
N GLY A 447 -15.60 26.56 -15.40
CA GLY A 447 -15.60 25.23 -15.99
C GLY A 447 -15.10 24.11 -15.08
N ASP A 448 -15.06 22.89 -15.62
CA ASP A 448 -14.65 21.67 -14.89
C ASP A 448 -13.32 21.11 -15.38
N ILE A 449 -12.70 21.73 -16.39
CA ILE A 449 -11.43 21.29 -16.97
C ILE A 449 -10.36 22.26 -16.53
N TRP A 450 -9.29 21.74 -15.93
CA TRP A 450 -8.31 22.58 -15.26
C TRP A 450 -7.05 22.74 -16.09
N HIS A 451 -6.60 23.98 -16.16
CA HIS A 451 -5.34 24.35 -16.77
C HIS A 451 -4.51 25.16 -15.78
N ILE A 452 -3.40 24.58 -15.32
CA ILE A 452 -2.53 25.24 -14.35
C ILE A 452 -1.68 26.25 -15.13
N THR A 453 -1.92 27.54 -14.89
CA THR A 453 -1.25 28.66 -15.56
C THR A 453 0.00 29.08 -14.81
N ASP A 454 -0.07 29.09 -13.48
CA ASP A 454 1.05 29.43 -12.61
C ASP A 454 1.25 28.42 -11.48
N THR A 455 2.49 28.31 -11.04
CA THR A 455 2.92 27.47 -9.91
C THR A 455 3.62 28.34 -8.87
N PRO A 456 3.59 27.96 -7.57
CA PRO A 456 4.19 28.73 -6.49
C PRO A 456 5.61 29.21 -6.76
N LYS A 457 5.82 30.54 -6.70
CA LYS A 457 7.13 31.19 -6.83
C LYS A 457 7.30 32.26 -5.77
N HIS A 458 8.52 32.38 -5.27
CA HIS A 458 8.89 33.48 -4.37
C HIS A 458 8.88 34.81 -5.11
N GLY A 459 8.27 35.81 -4.50
CA GLY A 459 8.42 37.20 -4.88
C GLY A 459 9.57 37.86 -4.13
N LYS A 460 9.73 39.16 -4.35
CA LYS A 460 10.72 39.98 -3.68
C LYS A 460 10.23 41.41 -3.56
N ARG A 461 10.53 42.07 -2.43
CA ARG A 461 10.36 43.51 -2.27
C ARG A 461 11.61 44.18 -1.72
N SER A 462 11.68 45.49 -1.99
CA SER A 462 12.65 46.41 -1.45
C SER A 462 11.93 47.51 -0.67
N PHE A 463 12.54 48.03 0.40
CA PHE A 463 11.91 49.03 1.26
C PHE A 463 12.94 50.00 1.84
N GLN A 464 12.48 51.19 2.24
CA GLN A 464 13.27 52.18 2.96
C GLN A 464 12.82 52.25 4.41
N TYR A 465 13.78 52.13 5.32
CA TYR A 465 13.57 52.18 6.76
C TYR A 465 14.24 53.43 7.34
N ASP A 466 13.49 54.21 8.14
CA ASP A 466 14.01 55.37 8.87
C ASP A 466 14.30 54.98 10.33
N PRO A 467 15.57 54.86 10.76
CA PRO A 467 15.91 54.52 12.14
C PRO A 467 15.49 55.57 13.17
N ALA A 468 15.26 56.82 12.76
CA ALA A 468 14.88 57.90 13.68
C ALA A 468 13.41 57.78 14.12
N SER A 469 12.54 57.34 13.21
CA SER A 469 11.14 57.06 13.50
C SER A 469 10.84 55.58 13.76
N ASP A 470 11.74 54.66 13.36
CA ASP A 470 11.58 53.19 13.34
C ASP A 470 10.33 52.78 12.56
N LEU A 471 10.20 53.35 11.37
CA LEU A 471 9.13 53.08 10.44
C LEU A 471 9.74 52.81 9.07
N PHE A 472 9.08 51.94 8.31
CA PHE A 472 9.23 51.93 6.87
C PHE A 472 8.52 53.15 6.28
N THR A 473 9.21 53.86 5.39
CA THR A 473 8.72 55.10 4.76
C THR A 473 8.45 54.95 3.27
N ASP A 474 8.87 53.84 2.68
CA ASP A 474 8.75 53.54 1.26
C ASP A 474 8.90 52.04 1.02
N GLU A 475 8.25 51.51 -0.01
CA GLU A 475 8.38 50.13 -0.45
C GLU A 475 8.17 50.00 -1.97
N SER A 476 8.72 48.95 -2.54
CA SER A 476 8.52 48.58 -3.94
C SER A 476 8.62 47.07 -4.10
N TYR A 477 7.70 46.50 -4.87
CA TYR A 477 7.73 45.10 -5.23
C TYR A 477 8.66 44.89 -6.43
N ASP A 478 9.78 44.20 -6.22
CA ASP A 478 10.74 43.83 -7.27
C ASP A 478 10.22 42.66 -8.11
N ALA A 479 9.46 41.75 -7.49
CA ALA A 479 8.79 40.61 -8.10
C ALA A 479 7.57 40.21 -7.26
N ILE A 480 6.44 39.95 -7.90
CA ILE A 480 5.23 39.49 -7.23
C ILE A 480 5.34 37.99 -6.89
N PRO A 481 4.99 37.55 -5.66
CA PRO A 481 4.89 36.13 -5.34
C PRO A 481 3.72 35.53 -6.11
N LEU A 482 3.88 34.31 -6.62
CA LEU A 482 2.81 33.57 -7.29
C LEU A 482 2.40 32.38 -6.44
N SER A 483 1.11 32.03 -6.47
CA SER A 483 0.59 30.77 -5.93
C SER A 483 0.17 29.85 -7.08
N TYR A 484 -0.60 28.79 -6.81
CA TYR A 484 -1.21 28.03 -7.89
C TYR A 484 -2.36 28.85 -8.50
N ASN A 485 -2.26 29.12 -9.80
CA ASN A 485 -3.39 29.66 -10.58
C ASN A 485 -3.88 28.57 -11.54
N ILE A 486 -5.20 28.34 -11.52
CA ILE A 486 -5.87 27.33 -12.33
C ILE A 486 -7.03 27.98 -13.10
N ASP A 487 -6.90 27.99 -14.42
CA ASP A 487 -8.01 28.33 -15.32
C ASP A 487 -8.97 27.14 -15.39
N ARG A 488 -10.25 27.42 -15.11
CA ARG A 488 -11.37 26.48 -15.17
C ARG A 488 -12.14 26.65 -16.46
N LEU A 489 -11.84 25.76 -17.40
CA LEU A 489 -12.31 25.79 -18.79
C LEU A 489 -13.48 24.83 -19.01
N GLY A 490 -14.20 25.04 -20.12
CA GLY A 490 -15.29 24.15 -20.55
C GLY A 490 -16.67 24.51 -19.98
N TRP A 491 -16.84 25.71 -19.40
CA TRP A 491 -18.15 26.19 -18.99
C TRP A 491 -19.10 26.32 -20.17
N ALA A 492 -20.29 25.75 -20.07
CA ALA A 492 -21.32 25.87 -21.09
C ALA A 492 -22.74 25.82 -20.53
N THR A 493 -23.57 26.81 -20.89
CA THR A 493 -24.97 26.84 -20.44
C THR A 493 -25.77 25.65 -20.99
N LYS A 494 -26.39 24.88 -20.09
CA LYS A 494 -27.25 23.71 -20.41
C LYS A 494 -26.56 22.62 -21.27
N LYS A 495 -25.25 22.42 -21.11
CA LYS A 495 -24.53 21.26 -21.63
C LYS A 495 -23.94 20.45 -20.48
N ILE A 496 -24.05 19.12 -20.52
CA ILE A 496 -23.49 18.24 -19.49
C ILE A 496 -22.78 17.04 -20.13
N ALA A 497 -21.58 16.72 -19.67
CA ALA A 497 -20.88 15.47 -19.93
C ALA A 497 -21.10 14.49 -18.76
N ILE A 498 -21.31 13.21 -19.09
CA ILE A 498 -21.44 12.14 -18.10
C ILE A 498 -20.13 11.35 -18.12
N SER A 499 -19.46 11.28 -16.97
CA SER A 499 -18.19 10.56 -16.81
C SER A 499 -18.32 9.39 -15.84
N PHE A 500 -17.45 8.38 -16.02
CA PHE A 500 -17.43 7.15 -15.26
C PHE A 500 -16.00 6.80 -14.82
N ASP A 501 -15.81 6.58 -13.53
CA ASP A 501 -14.53 6.24 -12.93
C ASP A 501 -14.51 4.80 -12.37
N ASP A 502 -13.30 4.32 -12.10
CA ASP A 502 -12.95 3.00 -11.57
C ASP A 502 -13.06 1.79 -12.52
N GLY A 503 -13.66 1.96 -13.69
CA GLY A 503 -13.83 0.88 -14.68
C GLY A 503 -12.58 0.52 -15.47
N PRO A 504 -12.70 -0.46 -16.39
CA PRO A 504 -13.90 -1.25 -16.70
C PRO A 504 -14.15 -2.43 -15.74
N ASP A 505 -15.34 -2.48 -15.13
CA ASP A 505 -15.80 -3.65 -14.37
C ASP A 505 -16.51 -4.69 -15.24
N SER A 506 -16.35 -5.95 -14.85
CA SER A 506 -16.90 -7.10 -15.55
C SER A 506 -18.42 -7.18 -15.66
N ARG A 507 -19.14 -6.56 -14.73
CA ARG A 507 -20.57 -6.72 -14.47
C ARG A 507 -21.33 -5.42 -14.66
N TRP A 508 -20.74 -4.28 -14.32
CA TRP A 508 -21.41 -2.99 -14.31
C TRP A 508 -21.19 -2.20 -15.60
N THR A 509 -19.94 -2.05 -16.06
CA THR A 509 -19.61 -1.29 -17.29
C THR A 509 -20.41 -1.73 -18.51
N PRO A 510 -20.59 -3.05 -18.82
CA PRO A 510 -21.40 -3.45 -19.97
C PRO A 510 -22.85 -2.98 -19.90
N LYS A 511 -23.45 -2.93 -18.69
CA LYS A 511 -24.84 -2.46 -18.51
C LYS A 511 -24.95 -0.95 -18.68
N ILE A 512 -23.94 -0.22 -18.22
CA ILE A 512 -23.84 1.23 -18.42
C ILE A 512 -23.74 1.54 -19.91
N LEU A 513 -22.87 0.83 -20.63
CA LEU A 513 -22.75 0.93 -22.10
C LEU A 513 -24.07 0.63 -22.81
N ASP A 514 -24.77 -0.44 -22.44
CA ASP A 514 -26.11 -0.76 -23.01
C ASP A 514 -27.11 0.40 -22.81
N ILE A 515 -27.10 1.05 -21.63
CA ILE A 515 -27.96 2.20 -21.35
C ILE A 515 -27.55 3.43 -22.18
N LEU A 516 -26.25 3.72 -22.29
CA LEU A 516 -25.76 4.84 -23.07
C LEU A 516 -26.07 4.68 -24.56
N GLU A 517 -25.95 3.46 -25.09
CA GLU A 517 -26.36 3.10 -26.46
C GLU A 517 -27.87 3.31 -26.65
N GLU A 518 -28.71 2.76 -25.75
CA GLU A 518 -30.17 2.90 -25.80
C GLU A 518 -30.58 4.39 -25.77
N LYS A 519 -29.97 5.15 -24.86
CA LYS A 519 -30.26 6.58 -24.66
C LYS A 519 -29.58 7.50 -25.67
N LYS A 520 -28.67 6.98 -26.51
CA LYS A 520 -27.81 7.76 -27.41
C LYS A 520 -27.13 8.90 -26.68
N ALA A 521 -26.53 8.60 -25.54
CA ALA A 521 -25.82 9.56 -24.70
C ALA A 521 -24.31 9.33 -24.83
N PRO A 522 -23.50 10.37 -25.09
CA PRO A 522 -22.05 10.23 -24.99
C PRO A 522 -21.66 9.98 -23.53
N GLY A 523 -20.49 9.35 -23.36
CA GLY A 523 -19.92 9.02 -22.06
C GLY A 523 -18.40 9.16 -22.11
N VAL A 524 -17.79 9.39 -20.96
CA VAL A 524 -16.34 9.50 -20.79
C VAL A 524 -15.91 8.53 -19.68
N PHE A 525 -15.00 7.61 -19.97
CA PHE A 525 -14.58 6.56 -19.03
C PHE A 525 -13.13 6.81 -18.60
N PHE A 526 -12.91 7.14 -17.33
CA PHE A 526 -11.58 7.26 -16.74
C PHE A 526 -11.17 5.90 -16.18
N VAL A 527 -10.30 5.20 -16.91
CA VAL A 527 -10.05 3.77 -16.65
C VAL A 527 -8.84 3.56 -15.75
N ILE A 528 -8.98 2.62 -14.81
CA ILE A 528 -7.86 2.11 -14.02
C ILE A 528 -7.11 1.09 -14.87
N GLY A 529 -5.81 1.29 -15.05
CA GLY A 529 -4.98 0.44 -15.90
C GLY A 529 -5.03 -1.06 -15.55
N ASP A 530 -5.01 -1.45 -14.27
CA ASP A 530 -5.12 -2.87 -13.88
C ASP A 530 -6.49 -3.47 -14.24
N GLU A 531 -7.59 -2.72 -14.12
CA GLU A 531 -8.93 -3.18 -14.51
C GLU A 531 -9.08 -3.25 -16.03
N ALA A 532 -8.59 -2.24 -16.74
CA ALA A 532 -8.52 -2.21 -18.20
C ALA A 532 -7.72 -3.39 -18.77
N ASN A 533 -6.61 -3.78 -18.12
CA ASN A 533 -5.79 -4.91 -18.54
C ASN A 533 -6.48 -6.26 -18.26
N LYS A 534 -7.37 -6.33 -17.27
CA LYS A 534 -8.20 -7.52 -17.02
C LYS A 534 -9.32 -7.64 -18.06
N ARG A 535 -9.87 -6.51 -18.52
CA ARG A 535 -11.02 -6.44 -19.44
C ARG A 535 -10.74 -5.64 -20.72
N PRO A 536 -9.75 -6.03 -21.53
CA PRO A 536 -9.46 -5.37 -22.80
C PRO A 536 -10.59 -5.54 -23.84
N ASP A 537 -11.51 -6.48 -23.61
CA ASP A 537 -12.75 -6.63 -24.38
C ASP A 537 -13.72 -5.47 -24.13
N ILE A 538 -13.90 -5.07 -22.86
CA ILE A 538 -14.79 -3.96 -22.48
C ILE A 538 -14.17 -2.63 -22.87
N LEU A 539 -12.87 -2.41 -22.62
CA LEU A 539 -12.19 -1.17 -23.03
C LEU A 539 -12.32 -0.91 -24.54
N ARG A 540 -12.22 -1.96 -25.37
CA ARG A 540 -12.46 -1.85 -26.82
C ARG A 540 -13.90 -1.50 -27.15
N ARG A 541 -14.86 -2.02 -26.38
CA ARG A 541 -16.29 -1.74 -26.55
C ARG A 541 -16.59 -0.27 -26.24
N GLU A 542 -16.13 0.25 -25.10
CA GLU A 542 -16.25 1.67 -24.73
C GLU A 542 -15.79 2.58 -25.88
N PHE A 543 -14.59 2.30 -26.40
CA PHE A 543 -14.03 3.07 -27.50
C PHE A 543 -14.79 2.87 -28.84
N ALA A 544 -15.19 1.64 -29.17
CA ALA A 544 -15.87 1.36 -30.43
C ALA A 544 -17.28 1.98 -30.50
N GLU A 545 -17.96 2.10 -29.36
CA GLU A 545 -19.31 2.71 -29.25
C GLU A 545 -19.29 4.24 -29.27
N GLY A 546 -18.10 4.85 -29.30
CA GLY A 546 -17.92 6.29 -29.51
C GLY A 546 -17.60 7.10 -28.24
N HIS A 547 -17.40 6.44 -27.11
CA HIS A 547 -17.10 7.09 -25.83
C HIS A 547 -15.63 7.56 -25.74
N GLU A 548 -15.36 8.57 -24.92
CA GLU A 548 -13.99 9.04 -24.65
C GLU A 548 -13.35 8.22 -23.53
N ILE A 549 -12.04 7.98 -23.62
CA ILE A 549 -11.30 7.18 -22.63
C ILE A 549 -10.26 8.05 -21.95
N GLY A 550 -10.41 8.33 -20.67
CA GLY A 550 -9.40 9.03 -19.87
C GLY A 550 -8.51 8.07 -19.07
N ASN A 551 -7.36 8.58 -18.67
CA ASN A 551 -6.42 7.90 -17.78
C ASN A 551 -6.84 8.15 -16.32
N HIS A 552 -6.93 7.08 -15.52
CA HIS A 552 -7.21 7.16 -14.09
C HIS A 552 -6.14 6.44 -13.25
N THR A 553 -4.88 6.49 -13.71
CA THR A 553 -3.72 5.76 -13.17
C THR A 553 -3.81 4.23 -13.30
N PHE A 554 -2.70 3.52 -13.02
CA PHE A 554 -2.66 2.07 -13.26
C PHE A 554 -3.17 1.28 -12.06
N THR A 555 -2.81 1.70 -10.84
CA THR A 555 -3.15 1.02 -9.58
C THR A 555 -4.12 1.78 -8.69
N HIS A 556 -4.63 2.94 -9.12
CA HIS A 556 -5.54 3.79 -8.36
C HIS A 556 -5.00 4.18 -6.97
N PRO A 557 -3.81 4.82 -6.88
CA PRO A 557 -3.26 5.34 -5.62
C PRO A 557 -3.83 6.73 -5.28
N LYS A 558 -3.76 7.13 -4.01
CA LYS A 558 -3.99 8.53 -3.61
C LYS A 558 -2.94 9.44 -4.24
N PHE A 559 -3.37 10.33 -5.12
CA PHE A 559 -2.48 11.00 -6.06
C PHE A 559 -1.58 12.05 -5.39
N ASP A 560 -2.04 12.68 -4.32
CA ASP A 560 -1.33 13.65 -3.47
C ASP A 560 -0.29 12.99 -2.54
N GLU A 561 -0.40 11.68 -2.27
CA GLU A 561 0.50 10.95 -1.35
C GLU A 561 1.69 10.25 -2.07
N ILE A 562 1.73 10.25 -3.41
CA ILE A 562 2.73 9.51 -4.19
C ILE A 562 3.86 10.38 -4.76
N SER A 563 5.02 9.77 -5.04
CA SER A 563 6.17 10.49 -5.58
C SER A 563 6.03 10.83 -7.07
N HIS A 564 6.70 11.89 -7.55
CA HIS A 564 6.71 12.27 -8.97
C HIS A 564 7.13 11.13 -9.90
N THR A 565 8.06 10.26 -9.48
CA THR A 565 8.47 9.08 -10.26
C THR A 565 7.34 8.06 -10.38
N GLN A 566 6.60 7.84 -9.29
CA GLN A 566 5.47 6.94 -9.29
C GLN A 566 4.32 7.49 -10.16
N ILE A 567 4.01 8.79 -10.06
CA ILE A 567 3.01 9.44 -10.93
C ILE A 567 3.35 9.19 -12.40
N ARG A 568 4.60 9.43 -12.81
CA ARG A 568 5.05 9.16 -14.18
C ARG A 568 4.81 7.70 -14.58
N TRP A 569 5.15 6.74 -13.73
CA TRP A 569 4.95 5.32 -14.03
C TRP A 569 3.46 4.94 -14.11
N GLU A 570 2.64 5.39 -13.18
CA GLU A 570 1.19 5.14 -13.13
C GLU A 570 0.47 5.65 -14.39
N LEU A 571 0.77 6.89 -14.79
CA LEU A 571 0.20 7.50 -15.98
C LEU A 571 0.72 6.81 -17.24
N ASN A 572 2.04 6.57 -17.33
CA ASN A 572 2.66 5.99 -18.52
C ASN A 572 2.25 4.52 -18.75
N LEU A 573 2.13 3.72 -17.69
CA LEU A 573 1.64 2.34 -17.77
C LEU A 573 0.22 2.28 -18.33
N THR A 574 -0.66 3.13 -17.81
CA THR A 574 -2.06 3.21 -18.26
C THR A 574 -2.15 3.70 -19.70
N GLN A 575 -1.33 4.69 -20.06
CA GLN A 575 -1.23 5.17 -21.44
C GLN A 575 -0.79 4.07 -22.41
N ARG A 576 0.32 3.38 -22.13
CA ARG A 576 0.81 2.28 -22.97
C ARG A 576 -0.20 1.14 -23.10
N LEU A 577 -0.95 0.86 -22.03
CA LEU A 577 -2.05 -0.10 -22.08
C LEU A 577 -3.17 0.35 -23.04
N ILE A 578 -3.60 1.62 -22.95
CA ILE A 578 -4.60 2.21 -23.84
C ILE A 578 -4.10 2.15 -25.29
N GLU A 579 -2.85 2.55 -25.55
CA GLU A 579 -2.24 2.51 -26.88
C GLU A 579 -2.20 1.09 -27.46
N SER A 580 -1.74 0.11 -26.67
CA SER A 580 -1.65 -1.30 -27.10
C SER A 580 -3.01 -1.94 -27.33
N THR A 581 -4.05 -1.49 -26.62
CA THR A 581 -5.39 -2.08 -26.69
C THR A 581 -6.27 -1.45 -27.76
N LEU A 582 -6.21 -0.12 -27.90
CA LEU A 582 -7.11 0.69 -28.72
C LEU A 582 -6.43 1.30 -29.96
N GLY A 583 -5.10 1.39 -29.98
CA GLY A 583 -4.37 2.02 -31.08
C GLY A 583 -4.49 3.55 -31.10
N VAL A 584 -4.80 4.16 -29.95
CA VAL A 584 -4.89 5.62 -29.76
C VAL A 584 -4.21 6.05 -28.46
N LYS A 585 -3.82 7.31 -28.38
CA LYS A 585 -3.37 8.01 -27.17
C LYS A 585 -4.50 8.85 -26.63
N THR A 586 -4.79 8.77 -25.34
CA THR A 586 -5.63 9.78 -24.68
C THR A 586 -4.77 10.91 -24.13
N ILE A 587 -5.33 12.11 -24.08
CA ILE A 587 -4.79 13.23 -23.29
C ILE A 587 -5.66 13.50 -22.06
N LEU A 588 -6.82 12.84 -21.90
CA LEU A 588 -7.70 13.11 -20.78
C LEU A 588 -7.15 12.38 -19.54
N PHE A 589 -7.06 13.08 -18.43
CA PHE A 589 -6.64 12.52 -17.15
C PHE A 589 -7.54 13.04 -16.03
N ARG A 590 -7.92 12.14 -15.12
CA ARG A 590 -8.58 12.50 -13.86
C ARG A 590 -7.79 11.93 -12.69
N PRO A 591 -7.39 12.74 -11.71
CA PRO A 591 -6.66 12.27 -10.53
C PRO A 591 -7.57 11.45 -9.59
N PRO A 592 -7.12 10.29 -9.08
CA PRO A 592 -7.86 9.51 -8.08
C PRO A 592 -8.08 10.22 -6.72
N TYR A 593 -9.10 9.77 -5.99
CA TYR A 593 -9.45 10.16 -4.60
C TYR A 593 -9.79 11.64 -4.39
N GLY A 594 -10.66 12.18 -5.23
CA GLY A 594 -11.31 13.45 -4.92
C GLY A 594 -10.48 14.67 -5.26
N ILE A 595 -9.23 14.59 -5.72
CA ILE A 595 -8.54 15.81 -6.19
C ILE A 595 -9.27 16.45 -7.38
N ASP A 596 -10.26 15.78 -7.97
CA ASP A 596 -11.10 16.20 -9.08
C ASP A 596 -12.37 16.99 -8.66
N HIS A 597 -12.73 17.09 -7.37
CA HIS A 597 -13.69 18.10 -6.91
C HIS A 597 -13.04 19.48 -6.91
N GLN A 598 -13.82 20.57 -6.92
CA GLN A 598 -13.27 21.93 -6.90
C GLN A 598 -12.23 22.06 -5.77
N PRO A 599 -10.92 22.16 -6.08
CA PRO A 599 -9.88 22.02 -5.09
C PRO A 599 -9.92 23.24 -4.16
N GLU A 600 -9.76 23.00 -2.88
CA GLU A 600 -9.86 24.03 -1.85
C GLU A 600 -8.49 24.50 -1.37
N TYR A 601 -7.46 23.66 -1.53
CA TYR A 601 -6.12 23.92 -1.01
C TYR A 601 -5.04 23.74 -2.09
N ALA A 602 -4.03 24.62 -2.06
CA ALA A 602 -2.82 24.50 -2.89
C ALA A 602 -2.11 23.14 -2.77
N GLU A 603 -2.24 22.48 -1.61
CA GLU A 603 -1.65 21.17 -1.31
C GLU A 603 -2.26 20.05 -2.19
N GLU A 604 -3.55 20.12 -2.50
CA GLU A 604 -4.28 19.11 -3.27
C GLU A 604 -3.84 19.10 -4.74
N VAL A 605 -3.55 20.28 -5.28
CA VAL A 605 -3.18 20.45 -6.69
C VAL A 605 -1.68 20.38 -6.94
N ALA A 606 -0.86 20.28 -5.89
CA ALA A 606 0.60 20.44 -6.01
C ALA A 606 1.29 19.41 -6.91
N GLN A 607 0.68 18.24 -7.09
CA GLN A 607 1.17 17.16 -7.95
C GLN A 607 0.63 17.24 -9.39
N LEU A 608 -0.44 17.99 -9.63
CA LEU A 608 -1.10 18.09 -10.94
C LEU A 608 -0.25 18.75 -12.04
N PRO A 609 0.63 19.74 -11.78
CA PRO A 609 1.50 20.31 -12.83
C PRO A 609 2.29 19.24 -13.56
N LEU A 610 2.70 18.18 -12.87
CA LEU A 610 3.44 17.08 -13.48
C LEU A 610 2.60 16.32 -14.53
N ALA A 611 1.31 16.09 -14.26
CA ALA A 611 0.44 15.46 -15.25
C ALA A 611 0.26 16.37 -16.48
N GLN A 612 0.12 17.67 -16.26
CA GLN A 612 0.04 18.65 -17.34
C GLN A 612 1.35 18.75 -18.15
N GLU A 613 2.51 18.73 -17.49
CA GLU A 613 3.84 18.66 -18.14
C GLU A 613 4.00 17.40 -19.01
N MET A 614 3.35 16.29 -18.62
CA MET A 614 3.28 15.07 -19.43
C MET A 614 2.30 15.18 -20.60
N GLY A 615 1.59 16.31 -20.74
CA GLY A 615 0.66 16.63 -21.82
C GLY A 615 -0.78 16.18 -21.60
N TYR A 616 -1.15 15.86 -20.36
CA TYR A 616 -2.53 15.55 -20.01
C TYR A 616 -3.36 16.83 -19.77
N LEU A 617 -4.62 16.76 -20.19
CA LEU A 617 -5.70 17.65 -19.80
C LEU A 617 -6.35 17.12 -18.53
N ILE A 618 -6.32 17.92 -17.46
CA ILE A 618 -6.89 17.53 -16.17
C ILE A 618 -8.40 17.79 -16.21
N VAL A 619 -9.17 16.73 -15.98
CA VAL A 619 -10.63 16.77 -16.01
C VAL A 619 -11.17 16.58 -14.60
N GLY A 620 -11.65 17.68 -14.01
CA GLY A 620 -12.35 17.68 -12.74
C GLY A 620 -13.83 17.32 -12.89
N GLN A 621 -14.59 17.65 -11.86
CA GLN A 621 -16.03 17.51 -11.77
C GLN A 621 -16.60 18.48 -10.71
N ARG A 622 -17.81 18.99 -10.94
CA ARG A 622 -18.55 19.82 -9.97
C ARG A 622 -19.94 19.24 -9.64
N ILE A 623 -20.25 18.07 -10.19
CA ILE A 623 -21.51 17.35 -9.96
C ILE A 623 -21.16 15.93 -9.51
N ASP A 624 -21.08 15.76 -8.18
CA ASP A 624 -20.85 14.46 -7.55
C ASP A 624 -22.11 14.05 -6.75
N PRO A 625 -22.79 12.96 -7.15
CA PRO A 625 -23.91 12.43 -6.40
C PRO A 625 -23.51 11.43 -5.30
N ASP A 626 -22.21 11.20 -5.05
CA ASP A 626 -21.67 10.20 -4.13
C ASP A 626 -22.16 8.77 -4.44
N ASP A 627 -22.31 8.41 -5.73
CA ASP A 627 -22.88 7.12 -6.13
C ASP A 627 -22.06 5.90 -5.66
N TRP A 628 -20.79 6.14 -5.33
CA TRP A 628 -19.86 5.18 -4.76
C TRP A 628 -20.04 4.96 -3.24
N SER A 629 -20.69 5.89 -2.54
CA SER A 629 -20.74 5.95 -1.07
C SER A 629 -21.66 4.88 -0.44
N LEU A 630 -21.27 4.42 0.75
CA LEU A 630 -22.02 3.44 1.54
C LEU A 630 -22.62 4.09 2.81
N ARG A 631 -23.93 4.35 2.81
CA ARG A 631 -24.66 4.83 4.00
C ARG A 631 -25.12 3.65 4.85
N GLY A 632 -24.56 3.52 6.05
CA GLY A 632 -24.83 2.37 6.93
C GLY A 632 -24.40 1.03 6.33
N GLY A 633 -23.35 1.03 5.49
CA GLY A 633 -22.82 -0.16 4.81
C GLY A 633 -23.62 -0.62 3.57
N LYS A 634 -24.57 0.18 3.08
CA LYS A 634 -25.36 -0.10 1.87
C LYS A 634 -25.19 1.01 0.83
N PRO A 635 -25.23 0.68 -0.48
CA PRO A 635 -25.23 1.70 -1.54
C PRO A 635 -26.39 2.68 -1.38
N ILE A 636 -26.14 3.95 -1.68
CA ILE A 636 -27.19 4.98 -1.64
C ILE A 636 -28.30 4.69 -2.69
N PRO A 637 -29.58 4.95 -2.38
CA PRO A 637 -30.67 4.70 -3.32
C PRO A 637 -30.53 5.47 -4.63
N ALA A 638 -30.90 4.86 -5.75
CA ALA A 638 -30.85 5.49 -7.07
C ALA A 638 -31.62 6.83 -7.15
N LYS A 639 -32.70 6.96 -6.38
CA LYS A 639 -33.46 8.21 -6.29
C LYS A 639 -32.61 9.35 -5.72
N ASP A 640 -31.84 9.08 -4.67
CA ASP A 640 -31.01 10.10 -4.01
C ASP A 640 -29.88 10.54 -4.95
N ILE A 641 -29.32 9.60 -5.74
CA ILE A 641 -28.35 9.90 -6.80
C ILE A 641 -28.95 10.85 -7.84
N VAL A 642 -30.15 10.52 -8.36
CA VAL A 642 -30.86 11.37 -9.34
C VAL A 642 -31.16 12.75 -8.75
N ASP A 643 -31.72 12.81 -7.56
CA ASP A 643 -32.10 14.06 -6.90
C ASP A 643 -30.85 14.94 -6.63
N SER A 644 -29.72 14.33 -6.25
CA SER A 644 -28.44 15.02 -6.06
C SER A 644 -27.91 15.62 -7.37
N VAL A 645 -27.84 14.83 -8.45
CA VAL A 645 -27.42 15.33 -9.77
C VAL A 645 -28.30 16.51 -10.20
N LEU A 646 -29.62 16.37 -10.08
CA LEU A 646 -30.57 17.38 -10.50
C LEU A 646 -30.53 18.66 -9.65
N LYS A 647 -30.12 18.58 -8.39
CA LYS A 647 -29.89 19.74 -7.51
C LYS A 647 -28.61 20.48 -7.89
N GLN A 648 -27.62 19.76 -8.40
CA GLN A 648 -26.28 20.27 -8.73
C GLN A 648 -26.10 20.63 -10.22
N ALA A 649 -27.05 20.29 -11.10
CA ALA A 649 -26.91 20.43 -12.56
C ALA A 649 -26.65 21.85 -13.09
N ASP A 650 -26.92 22.90 -12.31
CA ASP A 650 -26.59 24.29 -12.67
C ASP A 650 -25.24 24.76 -12.08
N LYS A 651 -24.55 23.91 -11.31
CA LYS A 651 -23.24 24.20 -10.69
C LYS A 651 -22.04 23.83 -11.57
N GLY A 652 -22.22 22.98 -12.59
CA GLY A 652 -21.11 22.47 -13.39
C GLY A 652 -21.57 21.82 -14.69
N ASN A 653 -20.61 21.28 -15.44
CA ASN A 653 -20.78 20.70 -16.76
C ASN A 653 -20.41 19.21 -16.83
N ILE A 654 -19.75 18.63 -15.83
CA ILE A 654 -19.28 17.24 -15.81
C ILE A 654 -19.82 16.53 -14.56
N ILE A 655 -20.54 15.43 -14.80
CA ILE A 655 -21.04 14.53 -13.75
C ILE A 655 -20.05 13.41 -13.54
N LEU A 656 -19.66 13.17 -12.28
CA LEU A 656 -18.94 11.98 -11.87
C LEU A 656 -19.94 10.87 -11.48
N LEU A 657 -19.79 9.70 -12.10
CA LEU A 657 -20.40 8.43 -11.69
C LEU A 657 -19.31 7.37 -11.67
N HIS A 658 -19.61 6.19 -11.13
CA HIS A 658 -18.65 5.08 -11.08
C HIS A 658 -19.18 3.85 -11.82
N ASP A 659 -18.35 3.26 -12.67
CA ASP A 659 -18.63 1.99 -13.34
C ASP A 659 -17.79 0.82 -12.79
N GLY A 660 -16.80 1.09 -11.93
CA GLY A 660 -16.04 0.10 -11.16
C GLY A 660 -16.00 0.37 -9.66
N GLY A 661 -15.10 -0.28 -8.91
CA GLY A 661 -14.82 0.06 -7.50
C GLY A 661 -15.83 -0.42 -6.44
N GLY A 662 -16.81 -1.28 -6.78
CA GLY A 662 -17.77 -1.79 -5.80
C GLY A 662 -19.10 -2.27 -6.39
N ASP A 663 -20.16 -2.27 -5.57
CA ASP A 663 -21.53 -2.52 -6.06
C ASP A 663 -22.10 -1.25 -6.70
N ARG A 664 -22.36 -1.29 -8.02
CA ARG A 664 -22.92 -0.19 -8.81
C ARG A 664 -24.37 -0.42 -9.24
N THR A 665 -25.09 -1.30 -8.54
CA THR A 665 -26.51 -1.58 -8.84
C THR A 665 -27.36 -0.30 -8.87
N GLN A 666 -27.16 0.62 -7.92
CA GLN A 666 -27.97 1.83 -7.82
C GLN A 666 -27.58 2.87 -8.89
N THR A 667 -26.30 3.01 -9.24
CA THR A 667 -25.83 3.82 -10.37
C THR A 667 -26.48 3.38 -11.68
N VAL A 668 -26.50 2.07 -11.96
CA VAL A 668 -27.14 1.49 -13.16
C VAL A 668 -28.64 1.80 -13.22
N ILE A 669 -29.34 1.82 -12.07
CA ILE A 669 -30.77 2.18 -12.00
C ILE A 669 -30.97 3.70 -12.18
N ALA A 670 -30.06 4.52 -11.66
CA ALA A 670 -30.13 5.98 -11.70
C ALA A 670 -29.84 6.56 -13.08
N LEU A 671 -28.84 6.01 -13.80
CA LEU A 671 -28.34 6.55 -15.06
C LEU A 671 -29.42 6.89 -16.11
N PRO A 672 -30.36 5.99 -16.48
CA PRO A 672 -31.39 6.33 -17.48
C PRO A 672 -32.32 7.44 -16.98
N GLN A 673 -32.59 7.50 -15.66
CA GLN A 673 -33.43 8.54 -15.05
C GLN A 673 -32.72 9.89 -15.05
N ILE A 674 -31.41 9.92 -14.78
CA ILE A 674 -30.57 11.12 -14.87
C ILE A 674 -30.63 11.68 -16.30
N ILE A 675 -30.37 10.83 -17.30
CA ILE A 675 -30.36 11.23 -18.71
C ILE A 675 -31.72 11.82 -19.13
N ASP A 676 -32.81 11.14 -18.81
CA ASP A 676 -34.16 11.58 -19.18
C ASP A 676 -34.54 12.88 -18.46
N ALA A 677 -34.22 13.01 -17.17
CA ALA A 677 -34.54 14.19 -16.37
C ALA A 677 -33.73 15.43 -16.79
N LEU A 678 -32.43 15.27 -17.09
CA LEU A 678 -31.60 16.35 -17.59
C LEU A 678 -32.10 16.86 -18.95
N ARG A 679 -32.43 15.95 -19.87
CA ARG A 679 -33.03 16.32 -21.17
C ARG A 679 -34.38 17.01 -20.99
N ALA A 680 -35.23 16.54 -20.08
CA ALA A 680 -36.51 17.17 -19.76
C ALA A 680 -36.34 18.60 -19.19
N ARG A 681 -35.22 18.88 -18.51
CA ARG A 681 -34.82 20.23 -18.04
C ARG A 681 -34.07 21.05 -19.10
N GLY A 682 -33.96 20.56 -20.33
CA GLY A 682 -33.37 21.27 -21.46
C GLY A 682 -31.85 21.13 -21.60
N TYR A 683 -31.20 20.22 -20.87
CA TYR A 683 -29.77 19.98 -21.02
C TYR A 683 -29.46 19.13 -22.26
N GLN A 684 -28.39 19.49 -22.96
CA GLN A 684 -27.77 18.69 -23.98
C GLN A 684 -26.66 17.83 -23.37
N LEU A 685 -26.70 16.52 -23.61
CA LEU A 685 -25.60 15.63 -23.22
C LEU A 685 -24.49 15.65 -24.28
N VAL A 686 -23.26 15.92 -23.86
CA VAL A 686 -22.09 16.15 -24.72
C VAL A 686 -20.86 15.39 -24.20
N SER A 687 -19.77 15.33 -24.97
CA SER A 687 -18.48 14.80 -24.51
C SER A 687 -17.66 15.86 -23.76
N VAL A 688 -16.52 15.48 -23.17
CA VAL A 688 -15.58 16.45 -22.57
C VAL A 688 -14.91 17.27 -23.66
N SER A 689 -14.56 16.68 -24.81
CA SER A 689 -14.02 17.43 -25.95
C SER A 689 -14.99 18.50 -26.48
N ASP A 690 -16.30 18.22 -26.50
CA ASP A 690 -17.31 19.18 -26.95
C ASP A 690 -17.39 20.43 -26.04
N LEU A 691 -17.13 20.28 -24.73
CA LEU A 691 -17.13 21.40 -23.78
C LEU A 691 -16.02 22.41 -24.06
N ILE A 692 -14.89 21.96 -24.59
CA ILE A 692 -13.74 22.80 -25.00
C ILE A 692 -13.69 23.07 -26.51
N GLY A 693 -14.77 22.75 -27.24
CA GLY A 693 -14.85 22.98 -28.69
C GLY A 693 -13.87 22.14 -29.52
N LYS A 694 -13.48 20.97 -29.01
CA LYS A 694 -12.63 19.99 -29.68
C LYS A 694 -13.44 18.79 -30.15
N THR A 695 -12.84 18.01 -31.03
CA THR A 695 -13.37 16.71 -31.45
C THR A 695 -12.73 15.57 -30.67
N ARG A 696 -13.42 14.43 -30.60
CA ARG A 696 -12.90 13.19 -30.02
C ARG A 696 -11.52 12.79 -30.58
N ALA A 697 -11.27 13.03 -31.88
CA ALA A 697 -9.99 12.68 -32.51
C ALA A 697 -8.83 13.57 -32.07
N GLU A 698 -9.10 14.79 -31.58
CA GLU A 698 -8.08 15.69 -31.04
C GLU A 698 -7.70 15.36 -29.60
N VAL A 699 -8.59 14.69 -28.85
CA VAL A 699 -8.31 14.21 -27.48
C VAL A 699 -7.95 12.71 -27.42
N MET A 700 -8.24 11.95 -28.48
CA MET A 700 -7.88 10.53 -28.69
C MET A 700 -7.04 10.38 -29.97
N LEU A 701 -5.74 10.65 -29.87
CA LEU A 701 -4.84 10.77 -31.02
C LEU A 701 -4.50 9.40 -31.61
N THR A 702 -4.49 9.29 -32.93
CA THR A 702 -4.09 8.03 -33.60
C THR A 702 -2.58 7.81 -33.55
N LEU A 703 -2.15 6.56 -33.32
CA LEU A 703 -0.73 6.22 -33.30
C LEU A 703 -0.05 6.29 -34.67
N SER A 704 1.18 6.80 -34.67
CA SER A 704 2.13 6.74 -35.79
C SER A 704 2.56 5.30 -36.08
N PRO A 705 3.15 5.00 -37.26
CA PRO A 705 3.62 3.65 -37.58
C PRO A 705 4.65 3.08 -36.60
N GLU A 706 5.51 3.92 -36.04
CA GLU A 706 6.54 3.55 -35.06
C GLU A 706 5.90 3.24 -33.69
N GLU A 707 5.01 4.11 -33.22
CA GLU A 707 4.26 3.93 -31.97
C GLU A 707 3.39 2.67 -32.02
N ARG A 708 2.81 2.33 -33.19
CA ARG A 708 2.08 1.07 -33.37
C ARG A 708 2.94 -0.17 -33.21
N PHE A 709 4.24 -0.09 -33.46
CA PHE A 709 5.14 -1.21 -33.21
C PHE A 709 5.43 -1.35 -31.72
N GLU A 710 5.70 -0.23 -31.03
CA GLU A 710 5.89 -0.21 -29.58
C GLU A 710 4.65 -0.70 -28.84
N ALA A 711 3.48 -0.18 -29.18
CA ALA A 711 2.19 -0.59 -28.63
C ALA A 711 1.94 -2.11 -28.80
N ARG A 712 2.41 -2.73 -29.89
CA ARG A 712 2.32 -4.20 -30.04
C ARG A 712 3.27 -4.96 -29.11
N ALA A 713 4.49 -4.44 -28.90
CA ALA A 713 5.43 -5.03 -27.96
C ALA A 713 4.91 -4.92 -26.52
N ASP A 714 4.37 -3.75 -26.14
CA ASP A 714 3.72 -3.54 -24.85
C ASP A 714 2.51 -4.45 -24.68
N GLY A 715 1.65 -4.57 -25.69
CA GLY A 715 0.50 -5.48 -25.67
C GLY A 715 0.90 -6.95 -25.47
N PHE A 716 2.03 -7.39 -26.04
CA PHE A 716 2.58 -8.71 -25.77
C PHE A 716 2.99 -8.88 -24.30
N ILE A 717 3.61 -7.85 -23.70
CA ILE A 717 4.04 -7.89 -22.30
C ILE A 717 2.84 -7.91 -21.35
N PHE A 718 1.84 -7.04 -21.57
CA PHE A 718 0.60 -7.06 -20.79
C PHE A 718 -0.13 -8.40 -20.90
N THR A 719 -0.19 -8.99 -22.10
CA THR A 719 -0.76 -10.33 -22.31
C THR A 719 0.04 -11.42 -21.58
N LEU A 720 1.37 -11.36 -21.66
CA LEU A 720 2.25 -12.31 -20.97
C LEU A 720 2.09 -12.21 -19.44
N TYR A 721 1.99 -11.00 -18.91
CA TYR A 721 1.72 -10.74 -17.49
C TYR A 721 0.40 -11.39 -17.05
N GLN A 722 -0.68 -11.19 -17.80
CA GLN A 722 -1.99 -11.78 -17.48
C GLN A 722 -1.97 -13.31 -17.60
N TRP A 723 -1.31 -13.85 -18.62
CA TRP A 723 -1.16 -15.29 -18.78
C TRP A 723 -0.36 -15.90 -17.62
N LEU A 724 0.71 -15.25 -17.18
CA LEU A 724 1.51 -15.68 -16.04
C LEU A 724 0.70 -15.64 -14.74
N ARG A 725 -0.07 -14.56 -14.50
CA ARG A 725 -0.97 -14.43 -13.34
C ARG A 725 -2.01 -15.55 -13.32
N PHE A 726 -2.66 -15.81 -14.45
CA PHE A 726 -3.63 -16.90 -14.60
C PHE A 726 -2.99 -18.28 -14.40
N LEU A 727 -1.82 -18.52 -15.00
CA LEU A 727 -1.09 -19.77 -14.89
C LEU A 727 -0.71 -20.06 -13.43
N ILE A 728 -0.19 -19.07 -12.70
CA ILE A 728 0.17 -19.20 -11.30
C ILE A 728 -1.07 -19.54 -10.46
N GLY A 729 -2.17 -18.80 -10.64
CA GLY A 729 -3.43 -19.09 -9.93
C GLY A 729 -3.95 -20.50 -10.21
N THR A 730 -3.88 -20.95 -11.47
CA THR A 730 -4.30 -22.29 -11.89
C THR A 730 -3.42 -23.38 -11.27
N ILE A 731 -2.09 -23.21 -11.30
CA ILE A 731 -1.13 -24.13 -10.67
C ILE A 731 -1.41 -24.24 -9.17
N PHE A 732 -1.73 -23.13 -8.52
CA PHE A 732 -2.02 -23.09 -7.08
C PHE A 732 -3.30 -23.87 -6.74
N ILE A 733 -4.41 -23.60 -7.45
CA ILE A 733 -5.68 -24.32 -7.27
C ILE A 733 -5.50 -25.81 -7.56
N LEU A 734 -4.86 -26.15 -8.69
CA LEU A 734 -4.61 -27.54 -9.06
C LEU A 734 -3.72 -28.25 -8.03
N GLY A 735 -2.68 -27.58 -7.54
CA GLY A 735 -1.81 -28.11 -6.49
C GLY A 735 -2.56 -28.42 -5.20
N ILE A 736 -3.43 -27.50 -4.74
CA ILE A 736 -4.30 -27.72 -3.57
C ILE A 736 -5.20 -28.93 -3.80
N VAL A 737 -5.93 -28.96 -4.92
CA VAL A 737 -6.86 -30.06 -5.23
C VAL A 737 -6.13 -31.41 -5.30
N LEU A 738 -4.95 -31.47 -5.93
CA LEU A 738 -4.17 -32.70 -6.05
C LEU A 738 -3.64 -33.17 -4.69
N VAL A 739 -3.06 -32.28 -3.88
CA VAL A 739 -2.48 -32.65 -2.58
C VAL A 739 -3.56 -33.03 -1.59
N SER A 740 -4.63 -32.23 -1.46
CA SER A 740 -5.75 -32.52 -0.57
C SER A 740 -6.49 -33.78 -1.02
N GLY A 741 -6.75 -33.94 -2.32
CA GLY A 741 -7.37 -35.15 -2.86
C GLY A 741 -6.53 -36.40 -2.59
N ARG A 742 -5.21 -36.34 -2.80
CA ARG A 742 -4.31 -37.45 -2.46
C ARG A 742 -4.34 -37.77 -0.98
N ALA A 743 -4.23 -36.78 -0.10
CA ALA A 743 -4.22 -36.99 1.35
C ALA A 743 -5.49 -37.71 1.81
N VAL A 744 -6.65 -37.30 1.31
CA VAL A 744 -7.94 -37.96 1.59
C VAL A 744 -7.95 -39.39 1.06
N ILE A 745 -7.54 -39.63 -0.19
CA ILE A 745 -7.53 -40.97 -0.78
C ILE A 745 -6.58 -41.92 -0.03
N ILE A 746 -5.35 -41.48 0.25
CA ILE A 746 -4.36 -42.29 0.98
C ILE A 746 -4.83 -42.55 2.41
N GLY A 747 -5.36 -41.54 3.11
CA GLY A 747 -5.89 -41.71 4.46
C GLY A 747 -7.06 -42.69 4.52
N LEU A 748 -8.00 -42.62 3.57
CA LEU A 748 -9.12 -43.56 3.47
C LEU A 748 -8.65 -44.98 3.16
N LEU A 749 -7.74 -45.16 2.18
CA LEU A 749 -7.20 -46.47 1.84
C LEU A 749 -6.41 -47.07 3.03
N ALA A 750 -5.59 -46.28 3.69
CA ALA A 750 -4.86 -46.73 4.87
C ALA A 750 -5.80 -47.17 6.01
N LEU A 751 -6.91 -46.46 6.23
CA LEU A 751 -7.93 -46.85 7.19
C LEU A 751 -8.65 -48.15 6.78
N ILE A 752 -9.00 -48.29 5.49
CA ILE A 752 -9.62 -49.52 4.97
C ILE A 752 -8.71 -50.72 5.20
N GLU A 753 -7.41 -50.59 4.93
CA GLU A 753 -6.47 -51.68 5.14
C GLU A 753 -6.30 -52.02 6.62
N LYS A 754 -6.27 -51.01 7.50
CA LYS A 754 -6.18 -51.24 8.95
C LYS A 754 -7.36 -52.05 9.49
N LEU A 755 -8.54 -51.90 8.90
CA LEU A 755 -9.76 -52.61 9.29
C LEU A 755 -9.89 -53.97 8.59
N ARG A 756 -9.01 -54.30 7.63
CA ARG A 756 -9.04 -55.55 6.89
C ARG A 756 -8.52 -56.70 7.75
N PRO A 757 -9.18 -57.88 7.77
CA PRO A 757 -8.64 -59.05 8.46
C PRO A 757 -7.35 -59.53 7.79
N ASP A 758 -6.34 -59.80 8.60
CA ASP A 758 -5.09 -60.40 8.14
C ASP A 758 -5.28 -61.91 7.92
N HIS A 759 -4.95 -62.37 6.71
CA HIS A 759 -5.10 -63.77 6.30
C HIS A 759 -3.76 -64.47 6.09
N SER A 760 -2.64 -63.81 6.38
CA SER A 760 -1.32 -64.40 6.18
C SER A 760 -0.98 -65.36 7.32
N VAL A 761 -0.70 -66.60 6.95
CA VAL A 761 -0.42 -67.71 7.88
C VAL A 761 0.96 -68.26 7.59
N MET A 762 1.70 -68.63 8.64
CA MET A 762 3.02 -69.25 8.49
C MET A 762 2.92 -70.52 7.62
N PRO A 763 3.73 -70.66 6.55
CA PRO A 763 3.81 -71.92 5.81
C PRO A 763 4.22 -73.07 6.73
N ASP A 764 3.69 -74.27 6.49
CA ASP A 764 4.06 -75.50 7.20
C ASP A 764 4.61 -76.54 6.20
N PRO A 765 5.91 -76.89 6.24
CA PRO A 765 6.93 -76.35 7.15
C PRO A 765 7.31 -74.89 6.84
N PRO A 766 7.85 -74.13 7.82
CA PRO A 766 8.35 -72.78 7.60
C PRO A 766 9.44 -72.73 6.50
N PRO A 767 9.49 -71.68 5.66
CA PRO A 767 10.49 -71.57 4.63
C PRO A 767 11.89 -71.35 5.23
N SER A 768 12.92 -71.88 4.57
CA SER A 768 14.31 -71.56 4.91
C SER A 768 14.64 -70.11 4.57
N VAL A 769 15.42 -69.43 5.41
CA VAL A 769 15.69 -67.99 5.32
C VAL A 769 17.19 -67.72 5.35
N THR A 770 17.68 -66.93 4.37
CA THR A 770 19.02 -66.33 4.45
C THR A 770 18.91 -64.81 4.61
N VAL A 771 19.50 -64.26 5.68
CA VAL A 771 19.64 -62.82 5.90
C VAL A 771 20.95 -62.34 5.27
N LEU A 772 20.89 -61.31 4.42
CA LEU A 772 22.04 -60.68 3.76
C LEU A 772 22.29 -59.31 4.37
N ILE A 773 23.51 -59.11 4.87
CA ILE A 773 23.92 -57.85 5.52
C ILE A 773 25.16 -57.31 4.79
N PRO A 774 25.02 -56.29 3.93
CA PRO A 774 26.16 -55.60 3.33
C PRO A 774 26.72 -54.56 4.32
N ALA A 775 28.01 -54.61 4.63
CA ALA A 775 28.67 -53.72 5.57
C ALA A 775 29.86 -52.99 4.93
N HIS A 776 30.00 -51.69 5.18
CA HIS A 776 31.18 -50.91 4.80
C HIS A 776 31.38 -49.71 5.73
N ASN A 777 32.38 -49.77 6.60
CA ASN A 777 32.66 -48.78 7.63
C ASN A 777 31.52 -48.57 8.66
N GLU A 778 31.11 -49.64 9.33
CA GLU A 778 29.98 -49.71 10.27
C GLU A 778 30.40 -50.17 11.68
N GLU A 779 31.62 -49.84 12.11
CA GLU A 779 32.23 -50.33 13.36
C GLU A 779 31.41 -50.02 14.64
N ARG A 780 30.49 -49.05 14.58
CA ARG A 780 29.69 -48.62 15.73
C ARG A 780 28.45 -49.46 15.97
N VAL A 781 27.89 -50.08 14.93
CA VAL A 781 26.54 -50.64 14.93
C VAL A 781 26.48 -52.10 14.46
N ILE A 782 27.47 -52.57 13.68
CA ILE A 782 27.43 -53.89 13.03
C ILE A 782 27.24 -55.07 14.00
N VAL A 783 27.82 -55.01 15.20
CA VAL A 783 27.70 -56.06 16.22
C VAL A 783 26.27 -56.14 16.75
N GLN A 784 25.62 -55.00 17.01
CA GLN A 784 24.25 -54.92 17.49
C GLN A 784 23.27 -55.44 16.44
N THR A 785 23.45 -55.02 15.19
CA THR A 785 22.68 -55.49 14.03
C THR A 785 22.67 -57.02 13.92
N ILE A 786 23.84 -57.67 13.87
CA ILE A 786 23.93 -59.13 13.74
C ILE A 786 23.36 -59.83 14.98
N THR A 787 23.62 -59.29 16.18
CA THR A 787 23.06 -59.82 17.43
C THR A 787 21.53 -59.81 17.41
N SER A 788 20.91 -58.72 16.93
CA SER A 788 19.45 -58.62 16.82
C SER A 788 18.85 -59.68 15.89
N VAL A 789 19.54 -60.00 14.79
CA VAL A 789 19.11 -61.06 13.85
C VAL A 789 19.26 -62.45 14.46
N LEU A 790 20.31 -62.70 15.25
CA LEU A 790 20.54 -63.98 15.91
C LEU A 790 19.51 -64.31 17.00
N LEU A 791 18.80 -63.30 17.51
CA LEU A 791 17.71 -63.44 18.47
C LEU A 791 16.39 -63.90 17.83
N ALA A 792 16.29 -63.94 16.49
CA ALA A 792 15.10 -64.43 15.81
C ALA A 792 14.92 -65.94 16.00
N ASP A 793 13.69 -66.37 16.31
CA ASP A 793 13.33 -67.76 16.63
C ASP A 793 13.01 -68.58 15.36
N LEU A 794 14.00 -68.71 14.47
CA LEU A 794 13.88 -69.46 13.21
C LEU A 794 14.81 -70.68 13.18
N GLN A 795 14.24 -71.86 12.92
CA GLN A 795 15.00 -73.12 12.90
C GLN A 795 16.05 -73.19 11.79
N ASP A 796 15.72 -72.72 10.58
CA ASP A 796 16.59 -72.76 9.38
C ASP A 796 17.04 -71.35 8.95
N LEU A 797 17.70 -70.64 9.87
CA LEU A 797 18.23 -69.28 9.66
C LEU A 797 19.72 -69.29 9.30
N GLN A 798 20.06 -68.71 8.15
CA GLN A 798 21.43 -68.42 7.75
C GLN A 798 21.66 -66.90 7.67
N ILE A 799 22.82 -66.41 8.10
CA ILE A 799 23.20 -65.00 8.01
C ILE A 799 24.47 -64.91 7.17
N ILE A 800 24.46 -64.12 6.10
CA ILE A 800 25.62 -63.84 5.26
C ILE A 800 25.95 -62.36 5.37
N VAL A 801 27.10 -62.05 5.96
CA VAL A 801 27.60 -60.69 6.12
C VAL A 801 28.74 -60.47 5.13
N VAL A 802 28.63 -59.41 4.32
CA VAL A 802 29.66 -59.05 3.35
C VAL A 802 30.31 -57.74 3.76
N ASP A 803 31.55 -57.81 4.23
CA ASP A 803 32.41 -56.65 4.45
C ASP A 803 33.00 -56.18 3.11
N ASP A 804 32.43 -55.10 2.58
CA ASP A 804 32.75 -54.52 1.27
C ASP A 804 33.95 -53.57 1.35
N GLY A 805 35.08 -54.09 1.84
CA GLY A 805 36.36 -53.38 1.89
C GLY A 805 36.36 -52.23 2.91
N SER A 806 35.88 -52.48 4.13
CA SER A 806 35.93 -51.50 5.22
C SER A 806 37.36 -51.05 5.52
N THR A 807 37.49 -49.79 5.90
CA THR A 807 38.75 -49.13 6.27
C THR A 807 38.86 -48.86 7.77
N ASP A 808 37.78 -49.08 8.51
CA ASP A 808 37.67 -48.99 9.97
C ASP A 808 37.72 -50.39 10.61
N LYS A 809 37.30 -50.53 11.88
CA LYS A 809 37.34 -51.80 12.61
C LYS A 809 36.20 -52.77 12.28
N THR A 810 35.36 -52.50 11.28
CA THR A 810 34.20 -53.35 10.94
C THR A 810 34.60 -54.79 10.71
N GLY A 811 35.60 -55.05 9.87
CA GLY A 811 36.05 -56.41 9.56
C GLY A 811 36.60 -57.15 10.79
N GLU A 812 37.42 -56.47 11.60
CA GLU A 812 37.96 -57.02 12.85
C GLU A 812 36.85 -57.39 13.85
N LEU A 813 35.83 -56.54 13.97
CA LEU A 813 34.68 -56.78 14.85
C LEU A 813 33.83 -57.95 14.37
N LEU A 814 33.65 -58.12 13.07
CA LEU A 814 32.94 -59.28 12.50
C LEU A 814 33.65 -60.58 12.85
N ASP A 815 34.96 -60.66 12.59
CA ASP A 815 35.75 -61.85 12.86
C ASP A 815 35.80 -62.17 14.36
N THR A 816 35.97 -61.16 15.21
CA THR A 816 36.12 -61.34 16.65
C THR A 816 34.83 -61.85 17.30
N ASN A 817 33.67 -61.37 16.85
CA ASN A 817 32.39 -61.67 17.51
C ASN A 817 31.64 -62.86 16.89
N PHE A 818 31.79 -63.12 15.58
CA PHE A 818 30.89 -64.03 14.86
C PHE A 818 31.58 -65.13 14.04
N SER A 819 32.91 -65.19 13.97
CA SER A 819 33.62 -66.24 13.20
C SER A 819 33.34 -67.67 13.69
N LEU A 820 32.93 -67.84 14.95
CA LEU A 820 32.58 -69.13 15.55
C LEU A 820 31.07 -69.41 15.59
N GLU A 821 30.22 -68.46 15.17
CA GLU A 821 28.76 -68.65 15.14
C GLU A 821 28.37 -69.43 13.87
N PRO A 822 27.86 -70.67 13.96
CA PRO A 822 27.63 -71.53 12.80
C PRO A 822 26.55 -70.99 11.85
N ARG A 823 25.65 -70.13 12.33
CA ARG A 823 24.62 -69.48 11.50
C ARG A 823 25.18 -68.30 10.69
N VAL A 824 26.34 -67.75 11.04
CA VAL A 824 26.91 -66.53 10.42
C VAL A 824 28.07 -66.89 9.49
N ARG A 825 27.99 -66.40 8.25
CA ARG A 825 29.04 -66.51 7.24
C ARG A 825 29.55 -65.12 6.88
N ILE A 826 30.81 -64.86 7.19
CA ILE A 826 31.48 -63.58 6.92
C ILE A 826 32.25 -63.67 5.59
N ILE A 827 32.14 -62.64 4.77
CA ILE A 827 32.82 -62.53 3.47
C ILE A 827 33.50 -61.16 3.39
N HIS A 828 34.83 -61.13 3.33
CA HIS A 828 35.58 -59.90 3.06
C HIS A 828 35.86 -59.78 1.56
N GLN A 829 35.56 -58.62 0.97
CA GLN A 829 35.83 -58.32 -0.42
C GLN A 829 36.47 -56.93 -0.58
N VAL A 830 37.00 -56.65 -1.78
CA VAL A 830 37.37 -55.26 -2.14
C VAL A 830 36.10 -54.46 -2.38
N ASN A 831 36.08 -53.20 -1.96
CA ASN A 831 34.92 -52.31 -2.11
C ASN A 831 34.44 -52.26 -3.58
N ARG A 832 33.23 -52.77 -3.81
CA ARG A 832 32.55 -52.79 -5.11
C ARG A 832 31.12 -52.25 -5.03
N GLY A 833 30.69 -51.75 -3.88
CA GLY A 833 29.38 -51.17 -3.63
C GLY A 833 28.28 -52.18 -3.24
N LYS A 834 27.11 -51.65 -2.84
CA LYS A 834 26.01 -52.39 -2.17
C LYS A 834 25.48 -53.50 -3.00
N ALA A 835 25.12 -53.17 -4.24
CA ALA A 835 24.56 -54.13 -5.18
C ALA A 835 25.55 -55.28 -5.43
N ALA A 836 26.86 -55.02 -5.51
CA ALA A 836 27.86 -56.07 -5.69
C ALA A 836 27.98 -56.96 -4.45
N ALA A 837 28.02 -56.37 -3.24
CA ALA A 837 28.04 -57.11 -1.98
C ALA A 837 26.77 -57.97 -1.80
N LEU A 838 25.59 -57.41 -2.07
CA LEU A 838 24.32 -58.13 -2.01
C LEU A 838 24.22 -59.26 -3.04
N ASN A 839 24.67 -59.06 -4.28
CA ASN A 839 24.71 -60.15 -5.27
C ASN A 839 25.71 -61.25 -4.89
N GLN A 840 26.85 -60.90 -4.30
CA GLN A 840 27.79 -61.90 -3.80
C GLN A 840 27.16 -62.72 -2.67
N ALA A 841 26.49 -62.07 -1.72
CA ALA A 841 25.76 -62.75 -0.66
C ALA A 841 24.63 -63.63 -1.23
N MET A 842 23.85 -63.11 -2.18
CA MET A 842 22.77 -63.82 -2.88
C MET A 842 23.26 -65.08 -3.61
N SER A 843 24.46 -65.03 -4.21
CA SER A 843 25.04 -66.19 -4.91
C SER A 843 25.42 -67.35 -4.00
N LEU A 844 25.54 -67.07 -2.69
CA LEU A 844 25.89 -68.03 -1.64
C LEU A 844 24.69 -68.45 -0.78
N ALA A 845 23.53 -67.82 -0.99
CA ALA A 845 22.30 -68.14 -0.29
C ALA A 845 21.60 -69.31 -0.99
N ASP A 846 21.40 -70.44 -0.30
CA ASP A 846 20.77 -71.65 -0.87
C ASP A 846 19.28 -71.80 -0.48
N THR A 847 18.71 -70.78 0.16
CA THR A 847 17.34 -70.76 0.71
C THR A 847 16.31 -70.22 -0.29
N GLU A 848 15.03 -70.47 -0.01
CA GLU A 848 13.93 -69.97 -0.85
C GLU A 848 13.67 -68.48 -0.65
N ILE A 849 13.75 -68.02 0.60
CA ILE A 849 13.48 -66.65 1.02
C ILE A 849 14.76 -65.99 1.48
N VAL A 850 14.97 -64.77 0.99
CA VAL A 850 16.14 -63.97 1.30
C VAL A 850 15.69 -62.66 1.94
N VAL A 851 16.27 -62.30 3.08
CA VAL A 851 15.96 -61.06 3.79
C VAL A 851 17.16 -60.13 3.69
N THR A 852 16.96 -58.89 3.28
CA THR A 852 17.99 -57.85 3.28
C THR A 852 17.85 -56.98 4.52
N ILE A 853 18.95 -56.80 5.25
CA ILE A 853 19.03 -55.92 6.42
C ILE A 853 20.26 -55.04 6.27
N ASP A 854 20.11 -53.73 6.48
CA ASP A 854 21.22 -52.78 6.45
C ASP A 854 22.08 -52.95 7.72
N ALA A 855 23.39 -52.71 7.60
CA ALA A 855 24.36 -52.93 8.68
C ALA A 855 24.14 -52.06 9.95
N ASP A 856 23.30 -51.03 9.87
CA ASP A 856 22.91 -50.09 10.92
C ASP A 856 21.47 -50.27 11.42
N THR A 857 20.89 -51.46 11.20
CA THR A 857 19.48 -51.74 11.51
C THR A 857 19.35 -52.90 12.50
N GLU A 858 18.68 -52.64 13.62
CA GLU A 858 18.28 -53.65 14.61
C GLU A 858 16.84 -54.11 14.33
N ILE A 859 16.53 -55.40 14.46
CA ILE A 859 15.17 -55.93 14.27
C ILE A 859 14.55 -56.44 15.58
N GLU A 860 13.22 -56.41 15.68
CA GLU A 860 12.51 -57.10 16.76
C GLU A 860 12.63 -58.63 16.60
N SER A 861 12.62 -59.38 17.71
CA SER A 861 12.89 -60.83 17.71
C SER A 861 11.89 -61.66 16.91
N ASP A 862 10.67 -61.15 16.70
CA ASP A 862 9.61 -61.78 15.91
C ASP A 862 9.44 -61.14 14.51
N ALA A 863 10.31 -60.21 14.13
CA ALA A 863 10.17 -59.46 12.87
C ALA A 863 10.33 -60.35 11.64
N LEU A 864 11.24 -61.34 11.69
CA LEU A 864 11.43 -62.26 10.56
C LEU A 864 10.21 -63.17 10.38
N ASP A 865 9.62 -63.69 11.46
CA ASP A 865 8.42 -64.53 11.42
C ASP A 865 7.24 -63.81 10.75
N LYS A 866 7.06 -62.54 11.13
CA LYS A 866 6.02 -61.68 10.57
C LYS A 866 6.20 -61.40 9.09
N LEU A 867 7.43 -61.30 8.59
CA LEU A 867 7.68 -61.16 7.15
C LEU A 867 7.40 -62.45 6.38
N ILE A 868 7.89 -63.59 6.89
CA ILE A 868 7.90 -64.83 6.10
C ILE A 868 6.51 -65.46 5.93
N ARG A 869 5.58 -65.21 6.86
CA ARG A 869 4.19 -65.72 6.78
C ARG A 869 3.44 -65.29 5.52
N HIS A 870 3.83 -64.17 4.91
CA HIS A 870 3.21 -63.68 3.67
C HIS A 870 3.56 -64.51 2.44
N PHE A 871 4.65 -65.29 2.47
CA PHE A 871 5.04 -66.15 1.35
C PHE A 871 4.20 -67.43 1.22
N SER A 872 3.24 -67.63 2.12
CA SER A 872 2.15 -68.62 1.95
C SER A 872 1.34 -68.35 0.67
N ASP A 873 1.25 -67.10 0.23
CA ASP A 873 0.77 -66.75 -1.11
C ASP A 873 1.91 -66.90 -2.14
N PRO A 874 1.79 -67.82 -3.11
CA PRO A 874 2.81 -68.04 -4.13
C PRO A 874 2.97 -66.86 -5.10
N GLN A 875 2.03 -65.90 -5.15
CA GLN A 875 2.16 -64.68 -5.96
C GLN A 875 2.99 -63.58 -5.28
N VAL A 876 3.27 -63.70 -3.98
CA VAL A 876 4.09 -62.74 -3.25
C VAL A 876 5.56 -62.96 -3.60
N GLY A 877 6.14 -61.93 -4.21
CA GLY A 877 7.56 -61.88 -4.58
C GLY A 877 8.42 -61.13 -3.56
N ALA A 878 7.83 -60.20 -2.80
CA ALA A 878 8.53 -59.46 -1.74
C ALA A 878 7.57 -58.94 -0.66
N VAL A 879 8.11 -58.72 0.53
CA VAL A 879 7.39 -58.20 1.72
C VAL A 879 8.24 -57.10 2.33
N ALA A 880 7.66 -55.92 2.51
CA ALA A 880 8.29 -54.79 3.18
C ALA A 880 7.97 -54.79 4.68
N GLY A 881 8.99 -54.61 5.52
CA GLY A 881 8.82 -54.38 6.95
C GLY A 881 8.63 -52.90 7.31
N ASN A 882 8.23 -52.67 8.55
CA ASN A 882 8.05 -51.36 9.17
C ASN A 882 9.38 -50.86 9.77
N VAL A 883 10.01 -49.92 9.08
CA VAL A 883 11.27 -49.32 9.53
C VAL A 883 10.96 -48.08 10.38
N LYS A 884 11.58 -47.99 11.56
CA LYS A 884 11.42 -46.91 12.55
C LYS A 884 12.77 -46.29 12.89
N VAL A 885 12.76 -45.00 13.22
CA VAL A 885 13.97 -44.28 13.65
C VAL A 885 14.24 -44.53 15.13
N GLY A 886 15.42 -45.03 15.48
CA GLY A 886 15.83 -45.28 16.88
C GLY A 886 16.34 -44.03 17.61
N ASN A 887 17.17 -43.21 16.96
CA ASN A 887 17.87 -42.08 17.58
C ASN A 887 17.09 -40.75 17.56
N ARG A 888 15.98 -40.65 18.30
CA ARG A 888 15.03 -39.50 18.27
C ARG A 888 15.41 -38.31 19.17
N SER A 889 16.70 -38.08 19.42
CA SER A 889 17.19 -37.06 20.37
C SER A 889 17.23 -35.62 19.83
N ARG A 890 17.16 -35.41 18.51
CA ARG A 890 17.27 -34.09 17.85
C ARG A 890 16.05 -33.78 17.00
N TRP A 891 15.81 -32.49 16.72
CA TRP A 891 14.72 -32.07 15.82
C TRP A 891 14.78 -32.73 14.44
N LEU A 892 15.97 -32.88 13.86
CA LEU A 892 16.15 -33.49 12.54
C LEU A 892 15.75 -34.97 12.51
N THR A 893 16.14 -35.73 13.54
CA THR A 893 15.81 -37.15 13.65
C THR A 893 14.33 -37.36 14.02
N ARG A 894 13.73 -36.43 14.79
CA ARG A 894 12.28 -36.38 15.04
C ARG A 894 11.47 -36.09 13.77
N TRP A 895 11.91 -35.14 12.92
CA TRP A 895 11.25 -34.88 11.63
C TRP A 895 11.37 -36.07 10.66
N GLN A 896 12.50 -36.78 10.67
CA GLN A 896 12.63 -38.00 9.89
C GLN A 896 11.73 -39.13 10.43
N ALA A 897 11.60 -39.28 11.75
CA ALA A 897 10.65 -40.21 12.34
C ALA A 897 9.19 -39.87 11.93
N LEU A 898 8.85 -38.58 11.94
CA LEU A 898 7.56 -38.08 11.45
C LEU A 898 7.34 -38.42 9.96
N GLU A 899 8.35 -38.24 9.10
CA GLU A 899 8.29 -38.63 7.68
C GLU A 899 8.05 -40.14 7.51
N TYR A 900 8.70 -40.98 8.32
CA TYR A 900 8.52 -42.44 8.23
C TYR A 900 7.08 -42.83 8.57
N ILE A 901 6.50 -42.24 9.62
CA ILE A 901 5.10 -42.50 10.02
C ILE A 901 4.12 -41.99 8.96
N THR A 902 4.27 -40.72 8.56
CA THR A 902 3.28 -40.00 7.74
C THR A 902 3.37 -40.31 6.25
N SER A 903 4.58 -40.54 5.72
CA SER A 903 4.83 -40.72 4.30
C SER A 903 5.18 -42.17 3.96
N GLN A 904 6.02 -42.85 4.74
CA GLN A 904 6.41 -44.22 4.38
C GLN A 904 5.39 -45.27 4.81
N ASN A 905 4.98 -45.28 6.08
CA ASN A 905 4.12 -46.32 6.63
C ASN A 905 2.68 -46.18 6.15
N MET A 906 2.12 -44.95 6.23
CA MET A 906 0.77 -44.69 5.77
C MET A 906 0.61 -44.94 4.26
N GLU A 907 1.58 -44.54 3.42
CA GLU A 907 1.51 -44.79 1.98
C GLU A 907 1.68 -46.27 1.65
N LYS A 908 2.62 -47.00 2.29
CA LYS A 908 2.78 -48.45 2.07
C LYS A 908 1.51 -49.22 2.43
N ARG A 909 0.86 -48.86 3.54
CA ARG A 909 -0.44 -49.43 3.94
C ARG A 909 -1.51 -49.21 2.87
N ALA A 910 -1.65 -47.98 2.39
CA ALA A 910 -2.59 -47.68 1.30
C ALA A 910 -2.23 -48.38 -0.02
N PHE A 911 -0.93 -48.54 -0.30
CA PHE A 911 -0.43 -49.12 -1.54
C PHE A 911 -0.42 -50.65 -1.55
N ASP A 912 -0.42 -51.33 -0.39
CA ASP A 912 -0.59 -52.79 -0.35
C ASP A 912 -1.98 -53.19 -0.87
N LEU A 913 -3.04 -52.49 -0.45
CA LEU A 913 -4.41 -52.67 -0.97
C LEU A 913 -4.48 -52.66 -2.50
N LEU A 914 -3.72 -51.76 -3.12
CA LEU A 914 -3.69 -51.54 -4.56
C LEU A 914 -2.57 -52.33 -5.25
N ASN A 915 -1.76 -53.08 -4.50
CA ASN A 915 -0.56 -53.74 -4.98
C ASN A 915 0.36 -52.77 -5.76
N CYS A 916 0.63 -51.59 -5.22
CA CYS A 916 1.43 -50.56 -5.90
C CYS A 916 2.60 -50.02 -5.06
N ILE A 917 3.12 -50.83 -4.14
CA ILE A 917 4.36 -50.54 -3.40
C ILE A 917 5.52 -50.46 -4.40
N THR A 918 6.27 -49.36 -4.34
CA THR A 918 7.39 -49.07 -5.26
C THR A 918 8.76 -49.20 -4.61
N VAL A 919 8.82 -49.35 -3.28
CA VAL A 919 10.07 -49.53 -2.53
C VAL A 919 9.83 -50.47 -1.35
N VAL A 920 10.48 -51.62 -1.38
CA VAL A 920 10.75 -52.45 -0.22
C VAL A 920 12.08 -51.97 0.38
N PRO A 921 12.12 -51.47 1.63
CA PRO A 921 13.31 -50.85 2.17
C PRO A 921 14.44 -51.87 2.38
N GLY A 922 15.68 -51.50 2.03
CA GLY A 922 16.85 -52.34 2.28
C GLY A 922 17.11 -52.68 3.75
N ALA A 923 16.62 -51.86 4.69
CA ALA A 923 16.74 -52.07 6.13
C ALA A 923 15.93 -53.28 6.66
N LEU A 924 14.77 -53.58 6.05
CA LEU A 924 13.97 -54.75 6.41
C LEU A 924 13.06 -55.15 5.23
N GLY A 925 13.58 -56.00 4.36
CA GLY A 925 12.87 -56.49 3.18
C GLY A 925 13.06 -57.99 2.99
N ALA A 926 11.97 -58.74 2.89
CA ALA A 926 12.01 -60.16 2.56
C ALA A 926 11.64 -60.37 1.09
N TRP A 927 12.33 -61.29 0.42
CA TRP A 927 12.26 -61.48 -1.02
C TRP A 927 12.25 -62.95 -1.37
N ARG A 928 11.43 -63.35 -2.35
CA ARG A 928 11.51 -64.68 -2.93
C ARG A 928 12.71 -64.72 -3.88
N LYS A 929 13.67 -65.63 -3.64
CA LYS A 929 14.90 -65.71 -4.45
C LYS A 929 14.61 -65.82 -5.96
N LYS A 930 13.63 -66.64 -6.34
CA LYS A 930 13.17 -66.79 -7.73
C LYS A 930 12.69 -65.48 -8.37
N ALA A 931 12.08 -64.58 -7.60
CA ALA A 931 11.61 -63.30 -8.11
C ALA A 931 12.78 -62.36 -8.44
N ILE A 932 13.82 -62.36 -7.59
CA ILE A 932 15.06 -61.60 -7.81
C ILE A 932 15.81 -62.13 -9.04
N GLU A 933 15.94 -63.46 -9.15
CA GLU A 933 16.58 -64.09 -10.31
C GLU A 933 15.82 -63.78 -11.61
N ALA A 934 14.48 -63.83 -11.58
CA ALA A 934 13.64 -63.47 -12.73
C ALA A 934 13.75 -61.98 -13.12
N ALA A 935 13.97 -61.09 -12.14
CA ALA A 935 14.23 -59.67 -12.37
C ALA A 935 15.63 -59.39 -12.94
N GLY A 936 16.49 -60.42 -12.99
CA GLY A 936 17.87 -60.31 -13.48
C GLY A 936 18.89 -59.98 -12.40
N GLY A 937 18.59 -60.24 -11.12
CA GLY A 937 19.47 -59.94 -9.99
C GLY A 937 19.36 -58.49 -9.50
N ILE A 938 20.23 -58.11 -8.56
CA ILE A 938 20.25 -56.76 -7.97
C ILE A 938 21.15 -55.87 -8.82
N THR A 939 20.59 -54.98 -9.64
CA THR A 939 21.41 -54.19 -10.58
C THR A 939 22.12 -53.00 -9.93
N ALA A 940 23.33 -52.70 -10.40
CA ALA A 940 24.17 -51.58 -9.91
C ALA A 940 24.06 -50.31 -10.78
N ASP A 941 23.14 -50.26 -11.74
CA ASP A 941 22.94 -49.10 -12.63
C ASP A 941 22.11 -47.98 -11.96
N THR A 942 21.60 -48.20 -10.74
CA THR A 942 20.92 -47.21 -9.90
C THR A 942 21.52 -47.13 -8.50
N VAL A 943 21.43 -45.98 -7.83
CA VAL A 943 21.97 -45.80 -6.45
C VAL A 943 20.97 -46.19 -5.33
N ALA A 944 19.75 -46.58 -5.70
CA ALA A 944 18.72 -47.13 -4.83
C ALA A 944 18.26 -48.48 -5.41
N GLU A 945 19.10 -49.48 -5.19
CA GLU A 945 18.94 -50.84 -5.72
C GLU A 945 17.64 -51.52 -5.25
N ASP A 946 17.18 -51.16 -4.06
CA ASP A 946 15.97 -51.66 -3.42
C ASP A 946 14.71 -51.15 -4.15
N ALA A 947 14.64 -49.86 -4.45
CA ALA A 947 13.56 -49.26 -5.23
C ALA A 947 13.50 -49.81 -6.66
N ASP A 948 14.65 -49.96 -7.32
CA ASP A 948 14.73 -50.52 -8.67
C ASP A 948 14.30 -51.99 -8.72
N LEU A 949 14.80 -52.82 -7.81
CA LEU A 949 14.41 -54.23 -7.69
C LEU A 949 12.91 -54.37 -7.42
N THR A 950 12.36 -53.54 -6.54
CA THR A 950 10.91 -53.53 -6.24
C THR A 950 10.09 -53.32 -7.51
N ILE A 951 10.42 -52.30 -8.30
CA ILE A 951 9.70 -51.99 -9.54
C ILE A 951 9.92 -53.08 -10.59
N ALA A 952 11.12 -53.66 -10.69
CA ALA A 952 11.43 -54.75 -11.61
C ALA A 952 10.61 -56.02 -11.31
N ILE A 953 10.48 -56.40 -10.03
CA ILE A 953 9.66 -57.53 -9.58
C ILE A 953 8.18 -57.26 -9.85
N ARG A 954 7.67 -56.07 -9.55
CA ARG A 954 6.28 -55.67 -9.89
C ARG A 954 6.02 -55.70 -11.39
N ARG A 955 6.98 -55.27 -12.21
CA ARG A 955 6.91 -55.29 -13.68
C ARG A 955 6.75 -56.70 -14.24
N LEU A 956 7.24 -57.71 -13.53
CA LEU A 956 7.08 -59.13 -13.86
C LEU A 956 5.76 -59.75 -13.38
N GLY A 957 4.94 -59.00 -12.65
CA GLY A 957 3.61 -59.42 -12.19
C GLY A 957 3.55 -59.94 -10.76
N TRP A 958 4.68 -60.08 -10.07
CA TRP A 958 4.73 -60.49 -8.65
C TRP A 958 4.06 -59.45 -7.75
N ARG A 959 3.37 -59.89 -6.70
CA ARG A 959 2.82 -59.03 -5.66
C ARG A 959 3.89 -58.63 -4.65
N VAL A 960 3.81 -57.37 -4.18
CA VAL A 960 4.62 -56.85 -3.08
C VAL A 960 3.67 -56.44 -1.97
N THR A 961 3.86 -56.95 -0.76
CA THR A 961 3.01 -56.68 0.41
C THR A 961 3.79 -55.92 1.50
N TYR A 962 3.09 -55.42 2.51
CA TYR A 962 3.66 -54.70 3.64
C TYR A 962 3.18 -55.31 4.96
N ASP A 963 4.12 -55.58 5.87
CA ASP A 963 3.81 -56.01 7.23
C ASP A 963 4.12 -54.88 8.22
N GLU A 964 3.08 -54.37 8.88
CA GLU A 964 3.20 -53.26 9.84
C GLU A 964 3.83 -53.68 11.17
N GLU A 965 3.76 -54.96 11.52
CA GLU A 965 4.21 -55.50 12.81
C GLU A 965 5.67 -55.98 12.77
N ALA A 966 6.20 -56.23 11.57
CA ALA A 966 7.61 -56.55 11.36
C ALA A 966 8.47 -55.28 11.52
N ILE A 967 8.92 -55.01 12.75
CA ILE A 967 9.59 -53.75 13.09
C ILE A 967 11.12 -53.86 13.01
N ALA A 968 11.73 -52.85 12.40
CA ALA A 968 13.17 -52.61 12.39
C ALA A 968 13.50 -51.18 12.86
N TRP A 969 14.55 -51.01 13.66
CA TRP A 969 15.04 -49.75 14.18
C TRP A 969 16.36 -49.37 13.50
N THR A 970 16.40 -48.20 12.85
CA THR A 970 17.58 -47.69 12.13
C THR A 970 18.03 -46.33 12.67
N GLU A 971 19.29 -45.97 12.46
CA GLU A 971 19.82 -44.65 12.81
C GLU A 971 19.54 -43.60 11.72
N ALA A 972 18.88 -42.50 12.11
CA ALA A 972 18.68 -41.33 11.27
C ALA A 972 19.87 -40.35 11.34
N PRO A 973 20.20 -39.65 10.24
CA PRO A 973 21.17 -38.55 10.23
C PRO A 973 20.92 -37.47 11.31
N GLU A 974 21.95 -37.16 12.10
CA GLU A 974 21.88 -36.13 13.15
C GLU A 974 22.18 -34.71 12.67
N THR A 975 22.70 -34.55 11.44
CA THR A 975 23.09 -33.27 10.84
C THR A 975 22.48 -33.06 9.46
N ALA A 976 22.20 -31.80 9.10
CA ALA A 976 21.63 -31.46 7.78
C ALA A 976 22.49 -31.96 6.61
N GLY A 977 23.83 -31.90 6.73
CA GLY A 977 24.74 -32.38 5.70
C GLY A 977 24.75 -33.91 5.52
N GLN A 978 24.50 -34.68 6.58
CA GLN A 978 24.29 -36.14 6.48
C GLN A 978 22.91 -36.43 5.87
N LEU A 979 21.86 -35.73 6.30
CA LEU A 979 20.51 -35.88 5.77
C LEU A 979 20.44 -35.57 4.27
N ILE A 980 21.05 -34.47 3.82
CA ILE A 980 21.10 -34.11 2.40
C ILE A 980 21.77 -35.20 1.58
N ARG A 981 22.85 -35.82 2.07
CA ARG A 981 23.53 -36.93 1.37
C ARG A 981 22.63 -38.16 1.27
N GLN A 982 21.98 -38.55 2.36
CA GLN A 982 21.04 -39.67 2.40
C GLN A 982 19.86 -39.42 1.43
N ARG A 983 19.18 -38.28 1.57
CA ARG A 983 18.00 -37.94 0.77
C ARG A 983 18.33 -37.67 -0.69
N PHE A 984 19.52 -37.16 -1.00
CA PHE A 984 19.99 -37.06 -2.39
C PHE A 984 20.10 -38.44 -3.03
N ARG A 985 20.69 -39.43 -2.33
CA ARG A 985 20.76 -40.80 -2.84
C ARG A 985 19.37 -41.37 -3.11
N TRP A 986 18.45 -41.20 -2.16
CA TRP A 986 17.08 -41.73 -2.31
C TRP A 986 16.34 -41.04 -3.44
N THR A 987 16.30 -39.71 -3.46
CA THR A 987 15.60 -38.93 -4.49
C THR A 987 16.19 -39.17 -5.88
N PHE A 988 17.52 -39.22 -5.98
CA PHE A 988 18.20 -39.51 -7.25
C PHE A 988 17.97 -40.96 -7.70
N GLY A 989 18.02 -41.92 -6.78
CA GLY A 989 17.71 -43.32 -7.04
C GLY A 989 16.28 -43.53 -7.51
N THR A 990 15.30 -42.92 -6.83
CA THR A 990 13.89 -42.93 -7.29
C THR A 990 13.74 -42.34 -8.68
N LEU A 991 14.44 -41.25 -8.99
CA LEU A 991 14.44 -40.65 -10.33
C LEU A 991 15.07 -41.60 -11.38
N GLN A 992 16.15 -42.30 -11.04
CA GLN A 992 16.77 -43.32 -11.90
C GLN A 992 15.82 -44.50 -12.14
N SER A 993 15.20 -45.05 -11.10
CA SER A 993 14.27 -46.17 -11.21
C SER A 993 13.01 -45.79 -11.98
N PHE A 994 12.45 -44.60 -11.74
CA PHE A 994 11.35 -44.04 -12.53
C PHE A 994 11.72 -43.95 -14.01
N TRP A 995 12.91 -43.44 -14.33
CA TRP A 995 13.39 -43.32 -15.71
C TRP A 995 13.61 -44.69 -16.38
N LYS A 996 14.27 -45.61 -15.67
CA LYS A 996 14.57 -46.98 -16.15
C LYS A 996 13.30 -47.77 -16.49
N HIS A 997 12.23 -47.58 -15.72
CA HIS A 997 10.94 -48.26 -15.92
C HIS A 997 9.85 -47.38 -16.53
N GLY A 998 10.21 -46.19 -17.04
CA GLY A 998 9.27 -45.21 -17.58
C GLY A 998 8.48 -45.71 -18.80
N ASP A 999 8.96 -46.76 -19.47
CA ASP A 999 8.24 -47.43 -20.55
C ASP A 999 7.00 -48.23 -20.07
N THR A 1000 6.78 -48.32 -18.77
CA THR A 1000 5.57 -48.92 -18.18
C THR A 1000 4.47 -47.88 -17.83
N LEU A 1001 4.81 -46.59 -17.86
CA LEU A 1001 3.94 -45.48 -17.48
C LEU A 1001 2.66 -45.45 -18.33
N LEU A 1002 1.49 -45.36 -17.67
CA LEU A 1002 0.15 -45.31 -18.28
C LEU A 1002 -0.19 -46.49 -19.21
N ARG A 1003 0.50 -47.63 -19.07
CA ARG A 1003 0.22 -48.83 -19.87
C ARG A 1003 -0.63 -49.84 -19.08
N PRO A 1004 -1.87 -50.16 -19.52
CA PRO A 1004 -2.77 -51.07 -18.82
C PRO A 1004 -2.20 -52.46 -18.53
N LYS A 1005 -1.31 -52.96 -19.41
CA LYS A 1005 -0.71 -54.30 -19.26
C LYS A 1005 0.13 -54.50 -17.99
N TYR A 1006 0.55 -53.42 -17.33
CA TYR A 1006 1.31 -53.47 -16.07
C TYR A 1006 0.44 -53.17 -14.84
N GLY A 1007 -0.89 -53.14 -15.00
CA GLY A 1007 -1.84 -52.94 -13.90
C GLY A 1007 -1.60 -51.65 -13.11
N THR A 1008 -1.66 -51.75 -11.78
CA THR A 1008 -1.52 -50.60 -10.86
C THR A 1008 -0.11 -50.00 -10.84
N LEU A 1009 0.93 -50.73 -11.26
CA LEU A 1009 2.27 -50.17 -11.43
C LEU A 1009 2.28 -49.02 -12.45
N GLY A 1010 1.65 -49.24 -13.61
CA GLY A 1010 1.64 -48.29 -14.72
C GLY A 1010 0.64 -47.14 -14.53
N TRP A 1011 -0.51 -47.39 -13.91
CA TRP A 1011 -1.61 -46.41 -13.78
C TRP A 1011 -1.68 -45.67 -12.45
N ILE A 1012 -1.08 -46.22 -11.38
CA ILE A 1012 -1.15 -45.63 -10.03
C ILE A 1012 0.26 -45.32 -9.52
N ALA A 1013 1.14 -46.32 -9.46
CA ALA A 1013 2.43 -46.20 -8.79
C ALA A 1013 3.37 -45.19 -9.46
N LEU A 1014 3.65 -45.37 -10.76
CA LEU A 1014 4.54 -44.45 -11.50
C LEU A 1014 3.95 -43.04 -11.67
N PRO A 1015 2.65 -42.85 -12.00
CA PRO A 1015 2.05 -41.53 -11.99
C PRO A 1015 2.13 -40.84 -10.63
N ASN A 1016 1.94 -41.57 -9.52
CA ASN A 1016 2.10 -41.02 -8.17
C ASN A 1016 3.53 -40.53 -7.91
N ILE A 1017 4.56 -41.32 -8.26
CA ILE A 1017 5.96 -40.89 -8.17
C ILE A 1017 6.18 -39.61 -9.00
N PHE A 1018 5.73 -39.60 -10.25
CA PHE A 1018 5.93 -38.47 -11.15
C PHE A 1018 5.28 -37.18 -10.62
N VAL A 1019 4.00 -37.23 -10.25
CA VAL A 1019 3.25 -36.04 -9.84
C VAL A 1019 3.65 -35.57 -8.45
N PHE A 1020 3.67 -36.46 -7.45
CA PHE A 1020 3.78 -36.07 -6.04
C PHE A 1020 5.21 -36.08 -5.50
N GLN A 1021 6.11 -36.90 -6.06
CA GLN A 1021 7.49 -36.96 -5.59
C GLN A 1021 8.46 -36.15 -6.47
N LEU A 1022 8.11 -35.89 -7.74
CA LEU A 1022 8.96 -35.13 -8.66
C LEU A 1022 8.39 -33.74 -9.02
N VAL A 1023 7.21 -33.66 -9.63
CA VAL A 1023 6.68 -32.40 -10.20
C VAL A 1023 6.23 -31.40 -9.13
N LEU A 1024 5.34 -31.79 -8.21
CA LEU A 1024 4.80 -30.89 -7.18
C LEU A 1024 5.88 -30.27 -6.28
N PRO A 1025 6.86 -31.05 -5.77
CA PRO A 1025 7.93 -30.50 -4.95
C PRO A 1025 8.87 -29.54 -5.70
N LEU A 1026 9.00 -29.65 -7.03
CA LEU A 1026 9.79 -28.69 -7.84
C LEU A 1026 9.11 -27.32 -7.95
N ILE A 1027 7.77 -27.28 -7.92
CA ILE A 1027 6.97 -26.05 -8.03
C ILE A 1027 6.78 -25.40 -6.66
N SER A 1028 6.70 -26.20 -5.59
CA SER A 1028 6.42 -25.72 -4.22
C SER A 1028 7.30 -24.57 -3.71
N PRO A 1029 8.63 -24.51 -3.95
CA PRO A 1029 9.45 -23.38 -3.48
C PRO A 1029 9.05 -22.04 -4.11
N ILE A 1030 8.57 -22.03 -5.35
CA ILE A 1030 8.10 -20.80 -6.01
C ILE A 1030 6.87 -20.28 -5.27
N ILE A 1031 5.95 -21.18 -4.91
CA ILE A 1031 4.74 -20.86 -4.16
C ILE A 1031 5.09 -20.30 -2.78
N ASP A 1032 5.99 -20.96 -2.04
CA ASP A 1032 6.42 -20.52 -0.73
C ASP A 1032 7.08 -19.11 -0.82
N LEU A 1033 7.97 -18.88 -1.80
CA LEU A 1033 8.60 -17.57 -2.02
C LEU A 1033 7.60 -16.47 -2.39
N MET A 1034 6.62 -16.77 -3.22
CA MET A 1034 5.57 -15.81 -3.58
C MET A 1034 4.73 -15.43 -2.37
N PHE A 1035 4.33 -16.40 -1.54
CA PHE A 1035 3.57 -16.15 -0.32
C PHE A 1035 4.35 -15.31 0.71
N PHE A 1036 5.60 -15.69 1.01
CA PHE A 1036 6.41 -14.92 1.96
C PHE A 1036 6.81 -13.54 1.40
N GLY A 1037 7.04 -13.44 0.09
CA GLY A 1037 7.31 -12.18 -0.59
C GLY A 1037 6.12 -11.22 -0.53
N SER A 1038 4.91 -11.71 -0.84
CA SER A 1038 3.69 -10.89 -0.77
C SER A 1038 3.39 -10.46 0.67
N LEU A 1039 3.57 -11.35 1.64
CA LEU A 1039 3.36 -11.04 3.06
C LEU A 1039 4.39 -10.00 3.56
N LEU A 1040 5.67 -10.17 3.22
CA LEU A 1040 6.73 -9.23 3.61
C LEU A 1040 6.48 -7.84 3.04
N LEU A 1041 6.18 -7.75 1.73
CA LEU A 1041 5.94 -6.47 1.06
C LEU A 1041 4.68 -5.79 1.60
N TRP A 1042 3.63 -6.55 1.91
CA TRP A 1042 2.44 -6.01 2.58
C TRP A 1042 2.76 -5.47 3.98
N VAL A 1043 3.51 -6.19 4.81
CA VAL A 1043 3.92 -5.70 6.15
C VAL A 1043 4.74 -4.41 6.04
N LEU A 1044 5.72 -4.37 5.12
CA LEU A 1044 6.55 -3.18 4.91
C LEU A 1044 5.71 -1.96 4.47
N ALA A 1045 4.65 -2.19 3.69
CA ALA A 1045 3.71 -1.14 3.29
C ALA A 1045 2.88 -0.62 4.48
N GLN A 1046 2.38 -1.50 5.36
CA GLN A 1046 1.60 -1.08 6.55
C GLN A 1046 2.42 -0.19 7.50
N PHE A 1047 3.72 -0.46 7.64
CA PHE A 1047 4.63 0.33 8.47
C PHE A 1047 5.27 1.52 7.74
N ARG A 1048 4.82 1.84 6.52
CA ARG A 1048 5.36 2.92 5.66
C ARG A 1048 6.89 2.85 5.48
N VAL A 1049 7.49 1.65 5.58
CA VAL A 1049 8.94 1.45 5.46
C VAL A 1049 9.38 1.56 4.00
N THR A 1050 8.50 1.19 3.06
CA THR A 1050 8.76 1.24 1.63
C THR A 1050 7.71 2.08 0.92
N ARG A 1051 8.14 2.96 0.00
CA ARG A 1051 7.27 3.66 -0.97
C ARG A 1051 7.02 2.85 -2.25
N LEU A 1052 7.16 1.51 -2.17
CA LEU A 1052 6.90 0.64 -3.32
C LEU A 1052 5.39 0.57 -3.57
N PRO A 1053 4.94 0.49 -4.84
CA PRO A 1053 3.53 0.34 -5.17
C PRO A 1053 2.92 -0.87 -4.45
N GLN A 1054 1.69 -0.74 -3.95
CA GLN A 1054 0.95 -1.89 -3.42
C GLN A 1054 0.58 -2.83 -4.58
N LEU A 1055 1.47 -3.77 -4.89
CA LEU A 1055 1.25 -4.79 -5.91
C LEU A 1055 0.17 -5.83 -5.50
N TRP A 1056 -0.19 -5.88 -4.22
CA TRP A 1056 -1.22 -6.77 -3.67
C TRP A 1056 -2.19 -5.98 -2.80
N THR A 1057 -3.48 -6.24 -2.97
CA THR A 1057 -4.49 -5.67 -2.07
C THR A 1057 -4.44 -6.39 -0.71
N THR A 1058 -4.90 -5.74 0.36
CA THR A 1058 -5.07 -6.39 1.67
C THR A 1058 -5.92 -7.66 1.55
N SER A 1059 -6.94 -7.64 0.69
CA SER A 1059 -7.80 -8.80 0.44
C SER A 1059 -7.04 -9.99 -0.18
N ASP A 1060 -6.03 -9.73 -1.02
CA ASP A 1060 -5.23 -10.78 -1.65
C ASP A 1060 -4.32 -11.46 -0.62
N VAL A 1061 -3.76 -10.67 0.29
CA VAL A 1061 -2.89 -11.17 1.37
C VAL A 1061 -3.72 -11.96 2.38
N GLU A 1062 -4.90 -11.47 2.76
CA GLU A 1062 -5.83 -12.21 3.63
C GLU A 1062 -6.22 -13.56 3.05
N LYS A 1063 -6.61 -13.60 1.77
CA LYS A 1063 -6.90 -14.86 1.05
C LYS A 1063 -5.68 -15.79 1.07
N SER A 1064 -4.50 -15.26 0.78
CA SER A 1064 -3.25 -16.03 0.75
C SER A 1064 -2.93 -16.64 2.12
N VAL A 1065 -3.09 -15.86 3.19
CA VAL A 1065 -2.91 -16.34 4.59
C VAL A 1065 -3.96 -17.39 4.93
N LEU A 1066 -5.23 -17.18 4.57
CA LEU A 1066 -6.30 -18.15 4.79
C LEU A 1066 -6.02 -19.48 4.08
N PHE A 1067 -5.60 -19.44 2.81
CA PHE A 1067 -5.21 -20.65 2.07
C PHE A 1067 -3.99 -21.33 2.70
N PHE A 1068 -3.00 -20.56 3.15
CA PHE A 1068 -1.82 -21.11 3.81
C PHE A 1068 -2.16 -21.80 5.14
N LEU A 1069 -2.99 -21.17 5.98
CA LEU A 1069 -3.47 -21.75 7.24
C LEU A 1069 -4.35 -22.97 7.00
N GLY A 1070 -5.24 -22.92 6.00
CA GLY A 1070 -6.06 -24.06 5.60
C GLY A 1070 -5.21 -25.24 5.14
N PHE A 1071 -4.14 -24.99 4.37
CA PHE A 1071 -3.19 -26.02 3.98
C PHE A 1071 -2.47 -26.63 5.20
N LEU A 1072 -1.98 -25.80 6.12
CA LEU A 1072 -1.33 -26.28 7.35
C LEU A 1072 -2.28 -27.14 8.19
N LEU A 1073 -3.55 -26.75 8.28
CA LEU A 1073 -4.56 -27.54 8.99
C LEU A 1073 -4.74 -28.93 8.36
N ILE A 1074 -4.82 -29.02 7.03
CA ILE A 1074 -4.91 -30.31 6.30
C ILE A 1074 -3.67 -31.16 6.56
N ASP A 1075 -2.48 -30.56 6.58
CA ASP A 1075 -1.21 -31.26 6.84
C ASP A 1075 -1.20 -31.87 8.25
N ILE A 1076 -1.61 -31.10 9.26
CA ILE A 1076 -1.72 -31.57 10.65
C ILE A 1076 -2.78 -32.67 10.78
N LEU A 1077 -3.96 -32.49 10.18
CA LEU A 1077 -5.02 -33.51 10.19
C LEU A 1077 -4.54 -34.82 9.57
N THR A 1078 -3.80 -34.75 8.45
CA THR A 1078 -3.23 -35.92 7.78
C THR A 1078 -2.19 -36.61 8.67
N CYS A 1079 -1.33 -35.83 9.34
CA CYS A 1079 -0.38 -36.37 10.31
C CYS A 1079 -1.11 -37.05 11.49
N MET A 1080 -2.16 -36.44 12.05
CA MET A 1080 -2.93 -37.03 13.14
C MET A 1080 -3.58 -38.36 12.75
N VAL A 1081 -4.09 -38.47 11.52
CA VAL A 1081 -4.61 -39.75 11.00
C VAL A 1081 -3.50 -40.80 10.92
N ALA A 1082 -2.33 -40.45 10.39
CA ALA A 1082 -1.20 -41.39 10.32
C ALA A 1082 -0.76 -41.89 11.71
N PHE A 1083 -0.73 -41.01 12.71
CA PHE A 1083 -0.42 -41.39 14.10
C PHE A 1083 -1.51 -42.25 14.74
N ALA A 1084 -2.78 -41.97 14.45
CA ALA A 1084 -3.88 -42.78 14.93
C ALA A 1084 -3.82 -44.23 14.41
N LEU A 1085 -3.25 -44.44 13.21
CA LEU A 1085 -3.07 -45.75 12.60
C LEU A 1085 -1.86 -46.53 13.15
N GLU A 1086 -0.90 -45.86 13.80
CA GLU A 1086 0.35 -46.44 14.29
C GLU A 1086 0.32 -46.63 15.82
N HIS A 1087 -0.33 -47.70 16.27
CA HIS A 1087 -0.43 -48.04 17.69
C HIS A 1087 0.98 -48.31 18.26
N LYS A 1088 1.41 -47.51 19.24
CA LYS A 1088 2.70 -47.50 19.99
C LYS A 1088 3.64 -46.31 19.70
N GLU A 1089 3.29 -45.38 18.81
CA GLU A 1089 4.12 -44.19 18.58
C GLU A 1089 3.91 -43.04 19.58
N ASP A 1090 4.95 -42.22 19.74
CA ASP A 1090 4.95 -41.05 20.61
C ASP A 1090 4.31 -39.83 19.92
N TRP A 1091 3.12 -39.44 20.39
CA TRP A 1091 2.36 -38.29 19.88
C TRP A 1091 3.09 -36.94 20.05
N THR A 1092 4.12 -36.84 20.89
CA THR A 1092 4.94 -35.62 20.98
C THR A 1092 5.71 -35.33 19.69
N LEU A 1093 5.81 -36.30 18.76
CA LEU A 1093 6.36 -36.11 17.41
C LEU A 1093 5.47 -35.26 16.50
N LEU A 1094 4.24 -34.91 16.89
CA LEU A 1094 3.40 -33.98 16.15
C LEU A 1094 3.76 -32.50 16.39
N ILE A 1095 4.39 -32.15 17.52
CA ILE A 1095 4.80 -30.78 17.83
C ILE A 1095 5.74 -30.19 16.75
N PRO A 1096 6.76 -30.92 16.26
CA PRO A 1096 7.61 -30.48 15.17
C PRO A 1096 6.94 -30.25 13.81
N VAL A 1097 5.72 -30.73 13.55
CA VAL A 1097 5.06 -30.69 12.22
C VAL A 1097 4.99 -29.25 11.71
N LEU A 1098 4.55 -28.30 12.55
CA LEU A 1098 4.41 -26.89 12.17
C LEU A 1098 5.75 -26.26 11.76
N LEU A 1099 6.84 -26.64 12.44
CA LEU A 1099 8.18 -26.11 12.19
C LEU A 1099 8.86 -26.80 10.99
N GLN A 1100 8.41 -28.00 10.63
CA GLN A 1100 8.96 -28.78 9.52
C GLN A 1100 8.91 -28.01 8.20
N ARG A 1101 7.84 -27.22 7.99
CA ARG A 1101 7.60 -26.44 6.77
C ARG A 1101 8.69 -25.39 6.50
N PHE A 1102 9.21 -24.78 7.56
CA PHE A 1102 10.16 -23.67 7.48
C PHE A 1102 11.61 -24.11 7.39
N TYR A 1103 11.93 -25.35 7.76
CA TYR A 1103 13.31 -25.86 7.76
C TYR A 1103 13.47 -27.17 6.99
N TYR A 1104 12.86 -28.26 7.46
CA TYR A 1104 13.05 -29.59 6.90
C TYR A 1104 12.63 -29.68 5.42
N ARG A 1105 11.49 -29.08 5.07
CA ARG A 1105 10.98 -29.07 3.69
C ARG A 1105 11.89 -28.28 2.75
N GLN A 1106 12.51 -27.21 3.24
CA GLN A 1106 13.47 -26.41 2.46
C GLN A 1106 14.73 -27.22 2.13
N LEU A 1107 15.20 -28.07 3.06
CA LEU A 1107 16.27 -29.02 2.78
C LEU A 1107 15.88 -30.03 1.68
N MET A 1108 14.64 -30.51 1.68
CA MET A 1108 14.15 -31.44 0.65
C MET A 1108 14.09 -30.78 -0.74
N TYR A 1109 13.75 -29.50 -0.82
CA TYR A 1109 13.82 -28.75 -2.08
C TYR A 1109 15.26 -28.71 -2.62
N VAL A 1110 16.24 -28.37 -1.77
CA VAL A 1110 17.67 -28.36 -2.15
C VAL A 1110 18.11 -29.73 -2.66
N VAL A 1111 17.70 -30.80 -1.97
CA VAL A 1111 17.98 -32.18 -2.39
C VAL A 1111 17.41 -32.46 -3.78
N LEU A 1112 16.14 -32.14 -4.02
CA LEU A 1112 15.48 -32.43 -5.29
C LEU A 1112 16.09 -31.65 -6.46
N PHE A 1113 16.32 -30.34 -6.29
CA PHE A 1113 16.99 -29.54 -7.32
C PHE A 1113 18.39 -30.07 -7.63
N ARG A 1114 19.11 -30.51 -6.59
CA ARG A 1114 20.42 -31.15 -6.77
C ARG A 1114 20.29 -32.47 -7.53
N SER A 1115 19.32 -33.33 -7.21
CA SER A 1115 19.08 -34.60 -7.91
C SER A 1115 18.74 -34.38 -9.39
N VAL A 1116 17.86 -33.43 -9.70
CA VAL A 1116 17.53 -33.08 -11.10
C VAL A 1116 18.74 -32.50 -11.82
N LYS A 1117 19.49 -31.59 -11.19
CA LYS A 1117 20.71 -31.03 -11.75
C LYS A 1117 21.72 -32.12 -12.10
N GLU A 1118 21.97 -33.08 -11.20
CA GLU A 1118 22.93 -34.15 -11.47
C GLU A 1118 22.42 -35.16 -12.52
N ALA A 1119 21.11 -35.38 -12.60
CA ALA A 1119 20.53 -36.22 -13.67
C ALA A 1119 20.73 -35.57 -15.04
N VAL A 1120 20.60 -34.25 -15.14
CA VAL A 1120 20.88 -33.50 -16.37
C VAL A 1120 22.40 -33.37 -16.62
N SER A 1121 23.22 -33.20 -15.57
CA SER A 1121 24.68 -33.06 -15.66
C SER A 1121 25.35 -34.31 -16.22
N GLY A 1122 24.78 -35.48 -15.89
CA GLY A 1122 25.25 -36.80 -16.28
C GLY A 1122 26.53 -37.26 -15.58
N ARG A 1123 26.82 -36.69 -14.40
CA ARG A 1123 27.93 -37.12 -13.55
C ARG A 1123 27.71 -38.52 -12.96
N PRO A 1124 28.78 -39.29 -12.73
CA PRO A 1124 28.69 -40.54 -11.99
C PRO A 1124 28.31 -40.26 -10.54
N VAL A 1125 27.33 -41.00 -10.03
CA VAL A 1125 26.85 -40.93 -8.65
C VAL A 1125 26.89 -42.34 -8.08
N GLY A 1126 27.61 -42.52 -6.98
CA GLY A 1126 27.77 -43.79 -6.27
C GLY A 1126 27.19 -43.77 -4.86
N TRP A 1127 27.53 -44.80 -4.06
CA TRP A 1127 26.96 -45.04 -2.72
C TRP A 1127 26.99 -43.81 -1.80
N ARG A 1128 28.10 -43.05 -1.78
CA ARG A 1128 28.28 -41.87 -0.91
C ARG A 1128 27.99 -40.51 -1.59
N GLY A 1129 27.50 -40.49 -2.83
CA GLY A 1129 27.16 -39.28 -3.58
C GLY A 1129 27.92 -39.15 -4.91
N VAL A 1130 28.15 -37.91 -5.36
CA VAL A 1130 28.84 -37.63 -6.63
C VAL A 1130 30.30 -38.07 -6.54
N GLU A 1131 30.74 -38.94 -7.44
CA GLU A 1131 32.12 -39.45 -7.47
C GLU A 1131 33.06 -38.46 -8.19
N SER A 1132 34.32 -38.40 -7.76
CA SER A 1132 35.35 -37.58 -8.40
C SER A 1132 35.77 -38.17 -9.75
N GLU A 1133 36.02 -37.32 -10.75
CA GLU A 1133 36.31 -37.71 -12.15
C GLU A 1133 37.62 -38.52 -12.37
N ALA A 1134 38.42 -38.79 -11.33
CA ALA A 1134 39.69 -39.51 -11.46
C ALA A 1134 39.99 -40.40 -10.23
N PRO A 1135 40.65 -41.57 -10.41
CA PRO A 1135 41.30 -42.25 -9.30
C PRO A 1135 42.42 -41.34 -8.76
N PRO A 1136 42.68 -41.35 -7.44
CA PRO A 1136 43.78 -40.57 -6.87
C PRO A 1136 45.09 -40.96 -7.56
N GLN A 1137 45.72 -40.01 -8.27
CA GLN A 1137 47.05 -40.23 -8.82
C GLN A 1137 48.00 -40.52 -7.65
N ALA A 1138 48.66 -41.68 -7.70
CA ALA A 1138 49.73 -42.01 -6.78
C ALA A 1138 50.74 -40.84 -6.73
N PRO A 1139 51.25 -40.47 -5.54
CA PRO A 1139 52.14 -39.34 -5.39
C PRO A 1139 53.35 -39.53 -6.32
N LYS A 1140 53.49 -38.62 -7.29
CA LYS A 1140 54.66 -38.58 -8.17
C LYS A 1140 55.90 -38.39 -7.29
N THR A 1141 56.71 -39.44 -7.18
CA THR A 1141 58.06 -39.35 -6.64
C THR A 1141 58.82 -38.30 -7.45
N ARG A 1142 59.24 -37.22 -6.77
CA ARG A 1142 60.10 -36.19 -7.37
C ARG A 1142 61.40 -36.85 -7.84
N PRO A 1143 61.87 -36.62 -9.08
CA PRO A 1143 63.21 -37.03 -9.47
C PRO A 1143 64.22 -36.22 -8.64
N LYS A 1144 65.26 -36.88 -8.13
CA LYS A 1144 66.42 -36.19 -7.52
C LYS A 1144 67.04 -35.24 -8.57
N PRO A 1145 67.41 -34.00 -8.20
CA PRO A 1145 68.12 -33.12 -9.12
C PRO A 1145 69.52 -33.66 -9.40
N ALA A 1146 69.91 -33.65 -10.68
CA ALA A 1146 71.26 -33.93 -11.13
C ALA A 1146 72.22 -32.80 -10.68
N PRO A 1147 73.52 -33.09 -10.45
CA PRO A 1147 74.47 -32.09 -10.00
C PRO A 1147 74.79 -31.11 -11.14
N ALA A 1148 74.80 -29.82 -10.81
CA ALA A 1148 75.17 -28.75 -11.72
C ALA A 1148 76.70 -28.73 -11.92
N GLU A 1149 77.14 -28.92 -13.16
CA GLU A 1149 78.45 -28.46 -13.65
C GLU A 1149 78.31 -27.05 -14.25
N GLY A 1150 79.38 -26.26 -14.13
CA GLY A 1150 79.36 -24.81 -14.18
C GLY A 1150 79.38 -24.16 -15.57
N ASN A 1151 78.94 -22.90 -15.60
CA ASN A 1151 79.76 -21.71 -15.89
C ASN A 1151 78.94 -20.44 -15.62
#